data_AF-A0A8H6NPT7-F1
#
_entry.id   AF-A0A8H6NPT7-F1
#
_cell.length_a   1.000
_cell.length_b   1.000
_cell.length_c   1.000
_cell.angle_alpha   90.00
_cell.angle_beta   90.00
_cell.angle_gamma   90.00
#
_symmetry.space_group_name_H-M   'P 1'
#
loop_
_entity.id
_entity.type
_entity.pdbx_description
1 polymer ?
#
loop_
_entity_poly.entity_id
_entity_poly.type
_entity_poly.pdbx_seq_one_letter_code
_entity_poly.pdbx_strand_id
1 'polypeptide(L)'
;MGPVFPGLSVHSLRQPTRLTDQADARPPTEPNMSPPLTTAANYAANDLSDAALGGPIALEDGLFVDGYGRALSLHGLNISGASKLPTTPNGLSHLTEGFFKHRTVTFVGRPFPLEDAPLHFRRLQAWGLPLVRLLVTWESIGHAGPDPRTDLDLEYIEYLRKLIEMMPAYGIKCFVCAHQDVWSRFSGGSGAPGWTFEVAGLDVEAFTETGAAYVHGQDELRRASAPVNEKEPSGPFVWPSGYQKLAASTMATLFWAGDALAPKLQCRRTGKDGKDESVSAQEFLQDALIEAFGRLADEVAGLEACVGFEPMNEPHRGLINLHGFHGWNYDTDLHIGHYPSLKQALALASGYAQEIDYYVKSWPFPTRISHKSVVDPKGRSAWLSSKEKNHGLGECVWRAHGAWEWDETKKIAKVLQENYFEVDHRPGREGKPIEWYRDFYAPFLKRFSDRVSRKSSRQFCFIEPIPNEFMPPWVEKDSKEATAAQKQKYATKTVIDSPRPGNLVFAPHFYDLNVLFSKHHSWMSVNVQGLSRGMFIVKALYFGARALRKNYRLQISNILKYGKASLGSHVPAVIGEVGIPFDIEGGEAFATGRYDKQRELMHALISAMEDNQVNFTLWNYNPDNRVEFGDGWNREDFSVINGDEKEEPGRIMQDYANEAHAKDDLFRGGRVLDVIIRPYAVKIAGRPLRSDWDPRTLRYEFEWTSQDRVGEKQSDKRRTTEVFIPRYHYADGIKVKLSDGDWSYDAELQTLYVRHKAEVYRHRLVVEIPNVGKRLLERVERRRRAVPPGFPLSLVSANTELAIEELDKGLILVILLLPAIAAALAIFAQSLQTTNQIAQRSVIYTVKNKAMDYSDAEDKRLFDPRISMPYRDVPRSQLVVYDPTKQITRLQMYIPGEVVVVDRGSCVVYISSACRNTGQPSAKASWSAYLGPGSRHNRCGPLHPDLPQTSSRAEIEGLSRALDVVRAIRLRDQTLSAVKIATDSEFLARAMALWTEDGGVNSKGKRVAHFETLRQIHERLDEMTYGEEGGLDFCFWAISREENMEAEKMANRALDQQ
;
A
#
# COMPACT_ATOMS: atom_id res chain seq x y z
N MET A 1 -38.74 60.80 1.30
CA MET A 1 -39.92 61.23 0.51
C MET A 1 -40.57 59.97 -0.07
N GLY A 2 -41.88 59.79 0.06
CA GLY A 2 -42.64 58.65 -0.54
C GLY A 2 -42.98 58.90 -2.02
N PRO A 3 -43.85 58.09 -2.71
CA PRO A 3 -45.14 57.51 -2.24
C PRO A 3 -45.33 55.99 -2.60
N VAL A 4 -46.42 55.21 -2.39
CA VAL A 4 -47.67 55.20 -1.57
C VAL A 4 -48.24 53.74 -1.47
N PHE A 5 -49.23 53.50 -0.59
CA PHE A 5 -49.98 52.24 -0.30
C PHE A 5 -51.23 52.01 -1.19
N PRO A 6 -52.15 50.98 -1.04
CA PRO A 6 -52.34 49.88 -0.04
C PRO A 6 -52.55 48.46 -0.66
N GLY A 7 -52.96 47.35 0.00
CA GLY A 7 -53.09 46.99 1.44
C GLY A 7 -54.50 46.59 1.97
N LEU A 8 -54.82 45.30 2.25
CA LEU A 8 -55.97 44.84 3.10
C LEU A 8 -55.84 43.38 3.62
N SER A 9 -56.60 43.01 4.68
CA SER A 9 -56.40 41.81 5.54
C SER A 9 -57.63 40.88 5.70
N VAL A 10 -57.45 39.65 6.20
CA VAL A 10 -58.44 38.94 7.05
C VAL A 10 -57.77 38.06 8.14
N HIS A 11 -58.32 38.07 9.36
CA HIS A 11 -58.01 37.24 10.57
C HIS A 11 -58.51 35.77 10.46
N SER A 12 -58.41 34.84 11.43
CA SER A 12 -57.42 34.45 12.48
C SER A 12 -57.96 33.22 13.26
N LEU A 13 -57.09 32.38 13.86
CA LEU A 13 -57.34 31.51 15.05
C LEU A 13 -58.46 30.43 15.02
N ARG A 14 -58.11 29.15 15.29
CA ARG A 14 -58.37 28.42 16.58
C ARG A 14 -57.92 26.95 16.56
N GLN A 15 -57.79 26.39 17.78
CA GLN A 15 -57.33 25.02 18.12
C GLN A 15 -58.52 24.01 18.27
N PRO A 16 -58.28 22.70 18.56
CA PRO A 16 -59.17 21.61 18.13
C PRO A 16 -60.18 21.11 19.18
N THR A 17 -61.11 20.23 18.73
CA THR A 17 -61.91 19.37 19.62
C THR A 17 -62.21 18.01 18.99
N ARG A 18 -62.20 16.96 19.83
CA ARG A 18 -62.66 15.59 19.52
C ARG A 18 -64.18 15.54 19.35
N LEU A 19 -64.67 14.50 18.68
CA LEU A 19 -65.87 13.77 19.13
C LEU A 19 -65.72 12.28 18.79
N THR A 20 -66.26 11.44 19.67
CA THR A 20 -66.26 9.98 19.64
C THR A 20 -67.62 9.46 19.21
N ASP A 21 -67.71 8.24 18.68
CA ASP A 21 -68.78 7.31 19.07
C ASP A 21 -68.41 5.84 18.78
N GLN A 22 -69.03 4.93 19.52
CA GLN A 22 -68.78 3.47 19.54
C GLN A 22 -69.96 2.69 18.92
N ALA A 23 -69.71 1.50 18.35
CA ALA A 23 -70.51 0.28 18.63
C ALA A 23 -69.97 -0.99 17.92
N ASP A 24 -69.68 -2.02 18.74
CA ASP A 24 -69.80 -3.47 18.55
C ASP A 24 -69.62 -4.18 17.18
N ALA A 25 -68.59 -5.05 17.15
CA ALA A 25 -68.72 -6.45 16.69
C ALA A 25 -67.69 -7.36 17.43
N ARG A 26 -68.06 -8.61 17.75
CA ARG A 26 -67.25 -9.56 18.56
C ARG A 26 -66.17 -10.29 17.74
N PRO A 27 -65.06 -10.74 18.37
CA PRO A 27 -63.95 -11.42 17.67
C PRO A 27 -64.18 -12.93 17.48
N PRO A 28 -63.60 -13.55 16.43
CA PRO A 28 -63.38 -14.99 16.37
C PRO A 28 -62.11 -15.41 17.13
N THR A 29 -62.26 -16.46 17.93
CA THR A 29 -61.28 -17.21 18.72
C THR A 29 -59.88 -17.43 18.12
N GLU A 30 -58.86 -17.32 18.96
CA GLU A 30 -57.48 -17.78 18.71
C GLU A 30 -57.39 -19.30 18.45
N PRO A 31 -56.48 -19.75 17.56
CA PRO A 31 -55.76 -21.00 17.71
C PRO A 31 -54.46 -20.76 18.48
N ASN A 32 -54.40 -21.34 19.68
CA ASN A 32 -53.27 -21.31 20.61
C ASN A 32 -51.92 -21.65 19.93
N MET A 33 -51.07 -20.65 19.72
CA MET A 33 -49.67 -20.84 19.30
C MET A 33 -48.73 -20.29 20.37
N SER A 34 -47.96 -21.18 20.98
CA SER A 34 -46.84 -20.85 21.86
C SER A 34 -45.93 -19.80 21.21
N PRO A 35 -45.36 -18.84 21.97
CA PRO A 35 -44.46 -17.86 21.39
C PRO A 35 -43.28 -18.58 20.71
N PRO A 36 -42.92 -18.22 19.47
CA PRO A 36 -41.69 -18.70 18.87
C PRO A 36 -40.51 -18.35 19.78
N LEU A 37 -39.56 -19.28 19.96
CA LEU A 37 -38.29 -18.93 20.59
C LEU A 37 -37.70 -17.73 19.85
N THR A 38 -37.36 -16.70 20.61
CA THR A 38 -36.84 -15.43 20.09
C THR A 38 -35.66 -15.68 19.15
N THR A 39 -35.86 -15.44 17.86
CA THR A 39 -34.77 -15.37 16.89
C THR A 39 -33.85 -14.22 17.30
N ALA A 40 -32.61 -14.53 17.68
CA ALA A 40 -31.58 -13.50 17.80
C ALA A 40 -31.48 -12.76 16.46
N ALA A 41 -31.40 -11.43 16.49
CA ALA A 41 -31.29 -10.64 15.27
C ALA A 41 -30.00 -11.03 14.52
N ASN A 42 -30.16 -11.39 13.24
CA ASN A 42 -29.02 -11.60 12.36
C ASN A 42 -28.54 -10.23 11.86
N TYR A 43 -27.25 -9.95 12.05
CA TYR A 43 -26.58 -8.74 11.55
C TYR A 43 -25.80 -9.07 10.28
N ALA A 44 -25.61 -8.08 9.41
CA ALA A 44 -24.79 -8.25 8.20
C ALA A 44 -23.31 -8.52 8.55
N ALA A 45 -22.57 -9.21 7.68
CA ALA A 45 -21.15 -9.52 7.88
C ALA A 45 -20.34 -8.25 8.09
N ASN A 46 -20.59 -7.22 7.27
CA ASN A 46 -19.95 -5.91 7.35
C ASN A 46 -20.60 -4.94 8.34
N ASP A 47 -21.57 -5.39 9.16
CA ASP A 47 -22.02 -4.62 10.31
C ASP A 47 -20.98 -4.72 11.43
N LEU A 48 -20.27 -3.63 11.69
CA LEU A 48 -19.27 -3.51 12.74
C LEU A 48 -19.82 -2.93 14.05
N SER A 49 -21.13 -2.70 14.21
CA SER A 49 -21.69 -2.20 15.47
C SER A 49 -21.34 -3.10 16.67
N ASP A 50 -21.24 -2.54 17.87
CA ASP A 50 -20.95 -3.29 19.10
C ASP A 50 -22.02 -4.39 19.33
N ALA A 51 -23.26 -4.16 18.88
CA ALA A 51 -24.33 -5.15 18.90
C ALA A 51 -24.05 -6.35 17.97
N ALA A 52 -23.55 -6.11 16.75
CA ALA A 52 -23.16 -7.14 15.80
C ALA A 52 -21.85 -7.86 16.19
N LEU A 53 -20.93 -7.14 16.85
CA LEU A 53 -19.62 -7.62 17.30
C LEU A 53 -19.62 -8.26 18.69
N GLY A 54 -20.69 -8.11 19.48
CA GLY A 54 -20.75 -8.58 20.86
C GLY A 54 -19.95 -7.73 21.86
N GLY A 55 -19.62 -6.49 21.48
CA GLY A 55 -18.77 -5.56 22.22
C GLY A 55 -17.90 -4.71 21.28
N PRO A 56 -17.08 -3.80 21.83
CA PRO A 56 -16.16 -2.98 21.04
C PRO A 56 -15.07 -3.84 20.40
N ILE A 57 -14.48 -3.33 19.31
CA ILE A 57 -13.27 -3.91 18.71
C ILE A 57 -12.13 -3.86 19.76
N ALA A 58 -11.38 -4.95 19.87
CA ALA A 58 -10.16 -5.05 20.68
C ALA A 58 -8.96 -5.47 19.83
N LEU A 59 -7.76 -5.43 20.41
CA LEU A 59 -6.51 -5.84 19.74
C LEU A 59 -5.97 -7.12 20.41
N GLU A 60 -5.68 -8.15 19.63
CA GLU A 60 -5.12 -9.43 20.13
C GLU A 60 -4.13 -10.02 19.12
N ASP A 61 -2.88 -10.26 19.55
CA ASP A 61 -1.83 -10.95 18.78
C ASP A 61 -1.75 -10.57 17.29
N GLY A 62 -1.63 -9.26 17.03
CA GLY A 62 -1.48 -8.69 15.69
C GLY A 62 -2.79 -8.56 14.88
N LEU A 63 -3.95 -8.76 15.51
CA LEU A 63 -5.27 -8.70 14.89
C LEU A 63 -6.19 -7.69 15.59
N PHE A 64 -7.16 -7.17 14.84
CA PHE A 64 -8.39 -6.65 15.40
C PHE A 64 -9.33 -7.83 15.69
N VAL A 65 -10.00 -7.83 16.85
CA VAL A 65 -10.93 -8.89 17.26
C VAL A 65 -12.26 -8.33 17.76
N ASP A 66 -13.32 -9.13 17.65
CA ASP A 66 -14.64 -8.82 18.19
C ASP A 66 -14.87 -9.43 19.59
N GLY A 67 -16.02 -9.13 20.21
CA GLY A 67 -16.40 -9.63 21.53
C GLY A 67 -16.62 -11.15 21.61
N TYR A 68 -16.60 -11.86 20.48
CA TYR A 68 -16.64 -13.32 20.40
C TYR A 68 -15.26 -13.96 20.19
N GLY A 69 -14.20 -13.16 20.06
CA GLY A 69 -12.83 -13.61 19.78
C GLY A 69 -12.58 -13.95 18.31
N ARG A 70 -13.38 -13.41 17.38
CA ARG A 70 -13.16 -13.57 15.94
C ARG A 70 -12.24 -12.48 15.42
N ALA A 71 -11.34 -12.83 14.51
CA ALA A 71 -10.51 -11.86 13.81
C ALA A 71 -11.36 -11.00 12.86
N LEU A 72 -11.07 -9.71 12.77
CA LEU A 72 -11.76 -8.78 11.89
C LEU A 72 -10.88 -8.37 10.70
N SER A 73 -11.44 -8.45 9.50
CA SER A 73 -10.92 -7.80 8.30
C SER A 73 -11.72 -6.52 8.06
N LEU A 74 -11.03 -5.37 8.18
CA LEU A 74 -11.60 -4.04 8.11
C LEU A 74 -11.23 -3.40 6.76
N HIS A 75 -12.20 -3.32 5.85
CA HIS A 75 -12.09 -2.61 4.59
C HIS A 75 -12.90 -1.32 4.66
N GLY A 76 -12.41 -0.25 4.04
CA GLY A 76 -12.95 1.08 4.26
C GLY A 76 -12.58 2.14 3.23
N LEU A 77 -12.97 3.37 3.52
CA LEU A 77 -12.71 4.57 2.72
C LEU A 77 -12.24 5.75 3.59
N ASN A 78 -11.41 6.61 3.01
CA ASN A 78 -11.10 7.94 3.52
C ASN A 78 -12.25 8.90 3.21
N ILE A 79 -12.73 9.63 4.21
CA ILE A 79 -13.89 10.53 4.09
C ILE A 79 -13.53 11.87 4.74
N SER A 80 -13.34 12.96 4.00
CA SER A 80 -13.23 13.05 2.53
C SER A 80 -12.19 14.09 2.13
N GLY A 81 -11.70 14.04 0.88
CA GLY A 81 -10.82 15.08 0.34
C GLY A 81 -11.41 16.50 0.44
N ALA A 82 -12.74 16.65 0.37
CA ALA A 82 -13.41 17.92 0.59
C ALA A 82 -13.20 18.51 2.01
N SER A 83 -12.84 17.68 2.99
CA SER A 83 -12.56 18.12 4.37
C SER A 83 -11.19 18.79 4.52
N LYS A 84 -10.35 18.79 3.47
CA LYS A 84 -9.10 19.56 3.38
C LYS A 84 -9.33 21.09 3.35
N LEU A 85 -10.54 21.54 2.99
CA LEU A 85 -10.83 22.94 2.64
C LEU A 85 -12.17 23.41 3.25
N PRO A 86 -12.29 24.70 3.68
CA PRO A 86 -13.50 25.20 4.33
C PRO A 86 -14.74 25.18 3.42
N THR A 87 -15.91 25.11 4.05
CA THR A 87 -17.23 25.23 3.41
C THR A 87 -17.55 26.69 3.10
N THR A 88 -17.23 27.62 4.02
CA THR A 88 -17.51 29.05 3.87
C THR A 88 -16.37 29.90 4.44
N PRO A 89 -15.81 30.86 3.67
CA PRO A 89 -15.95 30.99 2.21
C PRO A 89 -15.51 29.70 1.51
N ASN A 90 -16.00 29.48 0.28
CA ASN A 90 -15.75 28.22 -0.43
C ASN A 90 -14.24 28.02 -0.64
N GLY A 91 -13.67 27.01 0.01
CA GLY A 91 -12.22 26.83 0.11
C GLY A 91 -11.52 26.23 -1.11
N LEU A 92 -12.23 25.91 -2.20
CA LEU A 92 -11.67 25.26 -3.40
C LEU A 92 -10.34 25.91 -3.83
N SER A 93 -9.32 25.08 -4.05
CA SER A 93 -7.91 25.54 -4.15
C SER A 93 -7.59 26.46 -5.33
N HIS A 94 -8.46 26.54 -6.34
CA HIS A 94 -8.36 27.46 -7.49
C HIS A 94 -9.01 28.82 -7.21
N LEU A 95 -9.84 28.94 -6.16
CA LEU A 95 -10.48 30.19 -5.76
C LEU A 95 -9.54 31.03 -4.89
N THR A 96 -9.62 32.35 -5.04
CA THR A 96 -8.74 33.31 -4.35
C THR A 96 -9.51 34.39 -3.60
N GLU A 97 -10.81 34.55 -3.85
CA GLU A 97 -11.66 35.51 -3.14
C GLU A 97 -11.74 35.14 -1.65
N GLY A 98 -11.37 36.10 -0.78
CA GLY A 98 -11.39 35.90 0.67
C GLY A 98 -10.38 34.88 1.21
N PHE A 99 -9.49 34.32 0.38
CA PHE A 99 -8.57 33.22 0.75
C PHE A 99 -7.78 33.49 2.05
N PHE A 100 -7.25 34.70 2.22
CA PHE A 100 -6.48 35.10 3.40
C PHE A 100 -7.31 35.41 4.67
N LYS A 101 -8.65 35.46 4.57
CA LYS A 101 -9.55 35.67 5.73
C LYS A 101 -9.75 34.37 6.53
N HIS A 102 -8.68 33.83 7.09
CA HIS A 102 -8.67 32.50 7.70
C HIS A 102 -9.26 32.41 9.11
N ARG A 103 -9.38 33.53 9.85
CA ARG A 103 -9.82 33.52 11.26
C ARG A 103 -11.35 33.44 11.45
N THR A 104 -12.12 33.37 10.36
CA THR A 104 -13.59 33.35 10.37
C THR A 104 -14.14 32.38 9.32
N VAL A 105 -13.45 31.26 9.10
CA VAL A 105 -13.89 30.20 8.17
C VAL A 105 -14.75 29.18 8.92
N THR A 106 -15.57 28.40 8.22
CA THR A 106 -16.22 27.23 8.82
C THR A 106 -16.12 26.01 7.93
N PHE A 107 -16.02 24.84 8.56
CA PHE A 107 -15.98 23.52 7.94
C PHE A 107 -17.28 22.73 8.20
N VAL A 108 -18.28 23.32 8.86
CA VAL A 108 -19.61 22.70 9.01
C VAL A 108 -20.14 22.30 7.63
N GLY A 109 -20.60 21.04 7.50
CA GLY A 109 -20.97 20.44 6.22
C GLY A 109 -19.83 19.77 5.44
N ARG A 110 -18.60 19.69 5.97
CA ARG A 110 -17.54 18.76 5.51
C ARG A 110 -17.54 17.51 6.40
N PRO A 111 -17.50 16.27 5.88
CA PRO A 111 -17.29 15.89 4.48
C PRO A 111 -18.48 16.08 3.55
N PHE A 112 -19.70 16.20 4.08
CA PHE A 112 -20.97 16.45 3.37
C PHE A 112 -22.05 16.88 4.40
N PRO A 113 -23.16 17.53 3.99
CA PRO A 113 -24.24 17.91 4.91
C PRO A 113 -24.83 16.73 5.71
N LEU A 114 -25.36 16.99 6.92
CA LEU A 114 -25.88 15.93 7.80
C LEU A 114 -27.12 15.25 7.22
N GLU A 115 -27.92 15.99 6.45
CA GLU A 115 -29.09 15.52 5.71
C GLU A 115 -28.74 14.50 4.61
N ASP A 116 -27.53 14.58 4.03
CA ASP A 116 -27.04 13.66 2.99
C ASP A 116 -26.32 12.44 3.57
N ALA A 117 -25.85 12.53 4.82
CA ALA A 117 -25.12 11.47 5.50
C ALA A 117 -25.82 10.09 5.46
N PRO A 118 -27.16 9.96 5.64
CA PRO A 118 -27.89 8.70 5.47
C PRO A 118 -27.78 8.06 4.09
N LEU A 119 -27.57 8.82 3.01
CA LEU A 119 -27.30 8.26 1.69
C LEU A 119 -25.86 7.76 1.60
N HIS A 120 -24.89 8.55 2.05
CA HIS A 120 -23.48 8.20 2.02
C HIS A 120 -23.16 6.97 2.88
N PHE A 121 -23.73 6.87 4.08
CA PHE A 121 -23.56 5.69 4.94
C PHE A 121 -24.20 4.43 4.34
N ARG A 122 -25.39 4.52 3.72
CA ARG A 122 -25.98 3.37 3.00
C ARG A 122 -25.15 2.93 1.79
N ARG A 123 -24.47 3.85 1.09
CA ARG A 123 -23.51 3.49 0.03
C ARG A 123 -22.36 2.64 0.60
N LEU A 124 -21.69 3.12 1.65
CA LEU A 124 -20.60 2.39 2.30
C LEU A 124 -21.03 1.00 2.81
N GLN A 125 -22.22 0.92 3.40
CA GLN A 125 -22.84 -0.34 3.85
C GLN A 125 -23.12 -1.30 2.68
N ALA A 126 -23.73 -0.82 1.59
CA ALA A 126 -24.02 -1.62 0.41
C ALA A 126 -22.75 -2.08 -0.35
N TRP A 127 -21.67 -1.30 -0.25
CA TRP A 127 -20.39 -1.55 -0.90
C TRP A 127 -19.47 -2.48 -0.09
N GLY A 128 -19.81 -2.75 1.18
CA GLY A 128 -19.00 -3.59 2.06
C GLY A 128 -17.77 -2.87 2.63
N LEU A 129 -17.83 -1.54 2.81
CA LEU A 129 -16.70 -0.72 3.27
C LEU A 129 -17.04 0.02 4.58
N PRO A 130 -17.25 -0.69 5.70
CA PRO A 130 -17.74 -0.13 6.96
C PRO A 130 -16.68 0.61 7.80
N LEU A 131 -15.40 0.57 7.44
CA LEU A 131 -14.37 1.35 8.12
C LEU A 131 -14.22 2.75 7.46
N VAL A 132 -14.15 3.79 8.28
CA VAL A 132 -13.96 5.17 7.83
C VAL A 132 -12.71 5.79 8.46
N ARG A 133 -11.78 6.27 7.63
CA ARG A 133 -10.76 7.23 8.06
C ARG A 133 -11.35 8.62 7.88
N LEU A 134 -11.77 9.26 8.99
CA LEU A 134 -12.48 10.53 8.98
C LEU A 134 -11.48 11.69 9.05
N LEU A 135 -11.40 12.48 7.99
CA LEU A 135 -10.44 13.57 7.86
C LEU A 135 -10.89 14.81 8.63
N VAL A 136 -10.03 15.29 9.53
CA VAL A 136 -10.25 16.52 10.30
C VAL A 136 -8.95 17.33 10.29
N THR A 137 -8.98 18.52 9.69
CA THR A 137 -7.80 19.42 9.66
C THR A 137 -7.71 20.22 10.95
N TRP A 138 -6.51 20.64 11.36
CA TRP A 138 -6.38 21.52 12.53
C TRP A 138 -7.04 22.89 12.31
N GLU A 139 -7.04 23.43 11.10
CA GLU A 139 -7.80 24.62 10.70
C GLU A 139 -9.30 24.43 10.98
N SER A 140 -9.88 23.28 10.65
CA SER A 140 -11.31 23.04 10.88
C SER A 140 -11.75 23.15 12.35
N ILE A 141 -10.85 22.94 13.31
CA ILE A 141 -11.14 23.08 14.74
C ILE A 141 -10.62 24.40 15.31
N GLY A 142 -9.43 24.85 14.93
CA GLY A 142 -8.69 25.95 15.58
C GLY A 142 -8.36 27.13 14.67
N HIS A 143 -9.19 27.43 13.66
CA HIS A 143 -8.93 28.50 12.69
C HIS A 143 -8.82 29.90 13.32
N ALA A 144 -9.58 30.17 14.39
CA ALA A 144 -9.70 31.51 14.98
C ALA A 144 -8.42 31.94 15.70
N GLY A 145 -7.72 31.00 16.34
CA GLY A 145 -6.54 31.27 17.17
C GLY A 145 -6.05 30.06 17.98
N PRO A 146 -5.03 30.27 18.83
CA PRO A 146 -4.33 29.23 19.58
C PRO A 146 -4.91 28.90 20.95
N ASP A 147 -5.86 29.67 21.50
CA ASP A 147 -6.39 29.45 22.86
C ASP A 147 -7.55 28.44 22.84
N PRO A 148 -7.39 27.22 23.37
CA PRO A 148 -8.42 26.19 23.31
C PRO A 148 -9.67 26.50 24.16
N ARG A 149 -9.70 27.63 24.88
CA ARG A 149 -10.84 28.08 25.70
C ARG A 149 -11.74 29.07 24.96
N THR A 150 -11.23 29.76 23.94
CA THR A 150 -11.94 30.81 23.20
C THR A 150 -11.96 30.61 21.69
N ASP A 151 -10.98 29.88 21.14
CA ASP A 151 -10.67 29.91 19.71
C ASP A 151 -11.02 28.60 18.97
N LEU A 152 -11.68 27.65 19.65
CA LEU A 152 -12.14 26.40 19.04
C LEU A 152 -13.53 26.56 18.41
N ASP A 153 -13.70 26.02 17.19
CA ASP A 153 -14.98 25.89 16.51
C ASP A 153 -15.82 24.78 17.16
N LEU A 154 -16.57 25.15 18.19
CA LEU A 154 -17.49 24.25 18.88
C LEU A 154 -18.69 23.84 18.00
N GLU A 155 -19.04 24.62 16.97
CA GLU A 155 -20.12 24.28 16.04
C GLU A 155 -19.70 23.13 15.11
N TYR A 156 -18.45 23.18 14.61
CA TYR A 156 -17.88 22.09 13.82
C TYR A 156 -17.64 20.82 14.65
N ILE A 157 -17.18 20.94 15.90
CA ILE A 157 -17.06 19.78 16.81
C ILE A 157 -18.43 19.13 17.06
N GLU A 158 -19.49 19.91 17.33
CA GLU A 158 -20.85 19.39 17.52
C GLU A 158 -21.42 18.77 16.24
N TYR A 159 -21.09 19.32 15.07
CA TYR A 159 -21.42 18.73 13.78
C TYR A 159 -20.72 17.37 13.59
N LEU A 160 -19.42 17.25 13.91
CA LEU A 160 -18.69 15.97 13.85
C LEU A 160 -19.26 14.94 14.83
N ARG A 161 -19.64 15.37 16.04
CA ARG A 161 -20.30 14.52 17.04
C ARG A 161 -21.58 13.90 16.47
N LYS A 162 -22.46 14.70 15.85
CA LYS A 162 -23.69 14.22 15.18
C LYS A 162 -23.41 13.28 14.02
N LEU A 163 -22.40 13.58 13.19
CA LEU A 163 -22.02 12.75 12.06
C LEU A 163 -21.58 11.34 12.51
N ILE A 164 -20.75 11.27 13.56
CA ILE A 164 -20.24 10.02 14.12
C ILE A 164 -21.34 9.25 14.87
N GLU A 165 -22.25 9.95 15.56
CA GLU A 165 -23.40 9.35 16.27
C GLU A 165 -24.35 8.57 15.34
N MET A 166 -24.45 8.96 14.06
CA MET A 166 -25.26 8.24 13.06
C MET A 166 -24.62 6.96 12.51
N MET A 167 -23.29 6.81 12.59
CA MET A 167 -22.56 5.71 11.92
C MET A 167 -22.96 4.29 12.38
N PRO A 168 -23.19 3.99 13.68
CA PRO A 168 -23.53 2.63 14.13
C PRO A 168 -24.81 2.07 13.50
N ALA A 169 -25.78 2.93 13.16
CA ALA A 169 -27.03 2.52 12.51
C ALA A 169 -26.84 1.91 11.10
N TYR A 170 -25.66 2.11 10.50
CA TYR A 170 -25.25 1.54 9.22
C TYR A 170 -24.11 0.52 9.38
N GLY A 171 -23.77 0.15 10.63
CA GLY A 171 -22.68 -0.76 10.96
C GLY A 171 -21.28 -0.17 10.74
N ILE A 172 -21.14 1.16 10.74
CA ILE A 172 -19.88 1.85 10.43
C ILE A 172 -19.07 2.15 11.70
N LYS A 173 -17.75 1.99 11.61
CA LYS A 173 -16.76 2.48 12.58
C LYS A 173 -15.82 3.49 11.93
N CYS A 174 -15.33 4.45 12.69
CA CYS A 174 -14.37 5.44 12.21
C CYS A 174 -13.19 5.65 13.18
N PHE A 175 -12.06 6.05 12.62
CA PHE A 175 -11.00 6.73 13.37
C PHE A 175 -10.77 8.12 12.79
N VAL A 176 -10.43 9.08 13.65
CA VAL A 176 -10.23 10.47 13.26
C VAL A 176 -8.78 10.69 12.88
N CYS A 177 -8.55 11.14 11.64
CA CYS A 177 -7.24 11.57 11.17
C CYS A 177 -7.06 13.07 11.39
N ALA A 178 -5.99 13.45 12.09
CA ALA A 178 -5.48 14.81 12.13
C ALA A 178 -4.81 15.14 10.79
N HIS A 179 -5.63 15.44 9.78
CA HIS A 179 -5.20 15.52 8.39
C HIS A 179 -4.42 16.81 8.12
N GLN A 180 -3.30 16.67 7.42
CA GLN A 180 -2.52 17.77 6.85
C GLN A 180 -1.86 17.31 5.56
N ASP A 181 -1.59 18.24 4.67
CA ASP A 181 -0.71 18.08 3.52
C ASP A 181 0.12 19.36 3.42
N VAL A 182 1.45 19.27 3.33
CA VAL A 182 2.31 20.47 3.16
C VAL A 182 2.02 21.54 4.23
N TRP A 183 1.79 21.12 5.48
CA TRP A 183 1.43 21.93 6.64
C TRP A 183 0.05 22.64 6.58
N SER A 184 -0.29 23.37 5.52
CA SER A 184 -1.46 24.25 5.47
C SER A 184 -1.83 24.64 4.03
N ARG A 185 -3.07 25.09 3.80
CA ARG A 185 -3.49 25.66 2.50
C ARG A 185 -2.71 26.91 2.10
N PHE A 186 -2.19 27.68 3.05
CA PHE A 186 -1.31 28.82 2.77
C PHE A 186 0.08 28.42 2.29
N SER A 187 0.58 27.24 2.66
CA SER A 187 1.84 26.69 2.15
C SER A 187 1.69 25.80 0.92
N GLY A 188 0.46 25.60 0.43
CA GLY A 188 0.15 24.86 -0.79
C GLY A 188 -0.66 23.58 -0.62
N GLY A 189 -1.05 23.23 0.61
CA GLY A 189 -1.77 21.99 0.89
C GLY A 189 -2.99 22.15 1.78
N SER A 190 -2.99 21.52 2.96
CA SER A 190 -4.12 21.48 3.91
C SER A 190 -3.62 21.25 5.34
N GLY A 191 -4.45 21.44 6.36
CA GLY A 191 -4.10 21.07 7.74
C GLY A 191 -4.13 22.23 8.73
N ALA A 192 -2.99 22.88 8.98
CA ALA A 192 -2.80 23.86 10.05
C ALA A 192 -3.46 25.24 9.75
N PRO A 193 -3.95 25.94 10.80
CA PRO A 193 -4.47 27.31 10.69
C PRO A 193 -3.45 28.32 10.16
N GLY A 194 -3.93 29.38 9.49
CA GLY A 194 -3.09 30.48 9.00
C GLY A 194 -2.28 31.20 10.10
N TRP A 195 -2.84 31.31 11.32
CA TRP A 195 -2.16 31.99 12.43
C TRP A 195 -0.85 31.30 12.85
N THR A 196 -0.65 30.03 12.48
CA THR A 196 0.59 29.31 12.78
C THR A 196 1.80 29.92 12.07
N PHE A 197 1.61 30.55 10.90
CA PHE A 197 2.66 31.30 10.21
C PHE A 197 3.00 32.60 10.95
N GLU A 198 2.01 33.32 11.46
CA GLU A 198 2.23 34.52 12.26
C GLU A 198 3.14 34.21 13.47
N VAL A 199 2.93 33.07 14.14
CA VAL A 199 3.78 32.56 15.24
C VAL A 199 5.25 32.42 14.84
N ALA A 200 5.53 31.95 13.63
CA ALA A 200 6.89 31.87 13.09
C ALA A 200 7.45 33.23 12.61
N GLY A 201 6.63 34.28 12.60
CA GLY A 201 6.94 35.57 11.98
C GLY A 201 6.83 35.55 10.46
N LEU A 202 6.00 34.68 9.89
CA LEU A 202 5.79 34.53 8.45
C LEU A 202 4.51 35.23 7.98
N ASP A 203 4.61 35.93 6.85
CA ASP A 203 3.55 36.66 6.17
C ASP A 203 3.00 35.83 4.99
N VAL A 204 1.80 35.28 5.16
CA VAL A 204 1.17 34.38 4.17
C VAL A 204 0.87 35.06 2.83
N GLU A 205 0.68 36.38 2.79
CA GLU A 205 0.40 37.11 1.54
C GLU A 205 1.67 37.27 0.68
N ALA A 206 2.85 37.23 1.30
CA ALA A 206 4.14 37.35 0.62
C ALA A 206 4.66 36.05 -0.01
N PHE A 207 4.04 34.89 0.27
CA PHE A 207 4.62 33.59 -0.07
C PHE A 207 4.75 33.33 -1.57
N THR A 208 3.84 33.85 -2.39
CA THR A 208 3.89 33.68 -3.86
C THR A 208 5.01 34.54 -4.48
N GLU A 209 5.17 35.78 -4.06
CA GLU A 209 6.21 36.71 -4.57
C GLU A 209 7.61 36.27 -4.16
N THR A 210 7.76 35.72 -2.95
CA THR A 210 9.02 35.18 -2.43
C THR A 210 9.29 33.72 -2.81
N GLY A 211 8.34 33.03 -3.44
CA GLY A 211 8.43 31.59 -3.73
C GLY A 211 8.50 30.68 -2.49
N ALA A 212 8.21 31.22 -1.30
CA ALA A 212 8.24 30.51 -0.01
C ALA A 212 7.16 29.43 0.13
N ALA A 213 6.13 29.46 -0.73
CA ALA A 213 5.14 28.40 -0.93
C ALA A 213 4.77 28.25 -2.42
N TYR A 214 4.05 27.18 -2.75
CA TYR A 214 3.34 27.04 -4.03
C TYR A 214 1.84 26.96 -3.73
N VAL A 215 1.08 28.02 -4.02
CA VAL A 215 -0.37 28.07 -3.73
C VAL A 215 -1.13 28.07 -5.04
N HIS A 216 -1.96 27.04 -5.28
CA HIS A 216 -2.59 26.74 -6.56
C HIS A 216 -3.30 27.94 -7.20
N GLY A 217 -4.36 28.48 -6.59
CA GLY A 217 -5.09 29.63 -7.14
C GLY A 217 -4.25 30.91 -7.31
N GLN A 218 -3.25 31.14 -6.45
CA GLN A 218 -2.34 32.29 -6.60
C GLN A 218 -1.37 32.10 -7.78
N ASP A 219 -0.91 30.88 -8.03
CA ASP A 219 -0.10 30.54 -9.18
C ASP A 219 -0.92 30.57 -10.48
N GLU A 220 -2.19 30.16 -10.46
CA GLU A 220 -3.11 30.30 -11.59
C GLU A 220 -3.36 31.79 -11.93
N LEU A 221 -3.64 32.64 -10.94
CA LEU A 221 -3.73 34.10 -11.13
C LEU A 221 -2.44 34.68 -11.74
N ARG A 222 -1.28 34.31 -11.17
CA ARG A 222 0.04 34.74 -11.65
C ARG A 222 0.22 34.38 -13.13
N ARG A 223 -0.06 33.13 -13.51
CA ARG A 223 0.05 32.65 -14.89
C ARG A 223 -0.95 33.31 -15.84
N ALA A 224 -2.19 33.53 -15.41
CA ALA A 224 -3.21 34.22 -16.22
C ALA A 224 -2.79 35.66 -16.60
N SER A 225 -1.95 36.29 -15.78
CA SER A 225 -1.39 37.63 -16.03
C SER A 225 -0.02 37.66 -16.74
N ALA A 226 0.61 36.49 -16.96
CA ALA A 226 1.98 36.38 -17.46
C ALA A 226 2.04 35.79 -18.88
N PRO A 227 3.09 36.07 -19.68
CA PRO A 227 3.31 35.37 -20.94
C PRO A 227 3.48 33.86 -20.71
N VAL A 228 2.88 33.04 -21.59
CA VAL A 228 2.97 31.58 -21.53
C VAL A 228 4.43 31.14 -21.69
N ASN A 229 4.92 30.35 -20.72
CA ASN A 229 6.27 29.76 -20.76
C ASN A 229 6.15 28.22 -20.82
N GLU A 230 6.30 27.66 -22.02
CA GLU A 230 6.23 26.21 -22.25
C GLU A 230 7.31 25.41 -21.51
N LYS A 231 8.40 26.05 -21.05
CA LYS A 231 9.46 25.41 -20.26
C LYS A 231 9.10 25.28 -18.77
N GLU A 232 8.05 25.96 -18.32
CA GLU A 232 7.57 25.99 -16.92
C GLU A 232 6.13 25.43 -16.76
N PRO A 233 5.88 24.16 -17.14
CA PRO A 233 4.54 23.58 -17.10
C PRO A 233 3.95 23.55 -15.67
N SER A 234 2.71 24.00 -15.52
CA SER A 234 1.82 23.67 -14.39
C SER A 234 1.15 22.31 -14.60
N GLY A 235 0.62 21.73 -13.53
CA GLY A 235 -0.28 20.60 -13.60
C GLY A 235 -0.63 20.03 -12.23
N PRO A 236 -1.49 18.99 -12.17
CA PRO A 236 -1.66 18.19 -10.97
C PRO A 236 -0.33 17.57 -10.52
N PHE A 237 -0.22 17.31 -9.21
CA PHE A 237 0.95 16.72 -8.56
C PHE A 237 2.22 17.59 -8.52
N VAL A 238 2.11 18.93 -8.58
CA VAL A 238 3.22 19.86 -8.20
C VAL A 238 3.29 20.05 -6.68
N TRP A 239 2.16 19.92 -5.98
CA TRP A 239 2.01 20.22 -4.56
C TRP A 239 2.98 19.47 -3.61
N PRO A 240 3.41 18.20 -3.83
CA PRO A 240 4.25 17.49 -2.86
C PRO A 240 5.64 18.14 -2.69
N SER A 241 6.13 18.82 -3.73
CA SER A 241 7.35 19.65 -3.68
C SER A 241 7.23 20.87 -2.76
N GLY A 242 6.06 21.13 -2.17
CA GLY A 242 5.86 22.16 -1.16
C GLY A 242 6.48 21.81 0.19
N TYR A 243 6.67 20.53 0.55
CA TYR A 243 7.18 20.13 1.87
C TYR A 243 8.56 20.71 2.20
N GLN A 244 9.40 20.89 1.18
CA GLN A 244 10.74 21.46 1.29
C GLN A 244 10.78 22.98 1.03
N LYS A 245 9.68 23.59 0.57
CA LYS A 245 9.59 25.06 0.49
C LYS A 245 9.63 25.68 1.89
N LEU A 246 10.12 26.92 1.97
CA LEU A 246 10.50 27.53 3.24
C LEU A 246 9.35 27.58 4.26
N ALA A 247 8.13 27.88 3.83
CA ALA A 247 6.98 28.00 4.72
C ALA A 247 6.69 26.67 5.45
N ALA A 248 6.42 25.60 4.70
CA ALA A 248 6.10 24.28 5.28
C ALA A 248 7.30 23.68 6.05
N SER A 249 8.51 23.77 5.49
CA SER A 249 9.71 23.22 6.14
C SER A 249 10.06 23.96 7.44
N THR A 250 9.92 25.29 7.48
CA THR A 250 10.10 26.08 8.71
C THR A 250 9.06 25.68 9.75
N MET A 251 7.78 25.62 9.38
CA MET A 251 6.70 25.30 10.32
C MET A 251 6.83 23.89 10.92
N ALA A 252 7.12 22.88 10.10
CA ALA A 252 7.40 21.53 10.58
C ALA A 252 8.61 21.51 11.56
N THR A 253 9.68 22.25 11.24
CA THR A 253 10.86 22.34 12.11
C THR A 253 10.53 22.96 13.48
N LEU A 254 9.73 24.03 13.49
CA LEU A 254 9.30 24.70 14.73
C LEU A 254 8.35 23.82 15.55
N PHE A 255 7.42 23.12 14.89
CA PHE A 255 6.48 22.21 15.54
C PHE A 255 7.14 21.02 16.21
N TRP A 256 8.13 20.41 15.55
CA TRP A 256 8.84 19.24 16.09
C TRP A 256 9.95 19.62 17.08
N ALA A 257 10.78 20.61 16.73
CA ALA A 257 12.06 20.87 17.38
C ALA A 257 12.34 22.35 17.66
N GLY A 258 11.30 23.20 17.74
CA GLY A 258 11.45 24.63 18.06
C GLY A 258 12.21 24.91 19.37
N ASP A 259 12.14 24.02 20.36
CA ASP A 259 12.97 24.13 21.58
C ASP A 259 14.47 23.99 21.26
N ALA A 260 14.81 23.04 20.39
CA ALA A 260 16.18 22.65 20.06
C ALA A 260 16.81 23.55 18.99
N LEU A 261 16.01 24.06 18.05
CA LEU A 261 16.48 24.75 16.84
C LEU A 261 16.05 26.22 16.76
N ALA A 262 15.10 26.67 17.58
CA ALA A 262 14.65 28.07 17.62
C ALA A 262 14.42 28.62 19.05
N PRO A 263 15.33 28.39 20.03
CA PRO A 263 15.09 28.72 21.45
C PRO A 263 14.81 30.21 21.75
N LYS A 264 15.20 31.15 20.87
CA LYS A 264 14.87 32.58 21.01
C LYS A 264 13.42 32.91 20.65
N LEU A 265 12.74 32.05 19.87
CA LEU A 265 11.34 32.25 19.48
C LEU A 265 10.42 31.78 20.61
N GLN A 266 10.01 32.76 21.42
CA GLN A 266 9.18 32.57 22.60
C GLN A 266 7.78 33.18 22.35
N CYS A 267 6.75 32.42 22.69
CA CYS A 267 5.34 32.75 22.52
C CYS A 267 4.68 32.92 23.89
N ARG A 268 3.82 33.93 24.02
CA ARG A 268 2.98 34.14 25.20
C ARG A 268 1.64 33.44 25.04
N ARG A 269 1.30 32.57 25.99
CA ARG A 269 -0.02 31.95 26.14
C ARG A 269 -0.55 32.19 27.55
N THR A 270 -1.84 31.98 27.77
CA THR A 270 -2.36 31.85 29.13
C THR A 270 -2.26 30.39 29.58
N GLY A 271 -1.53 30.14 30.66
CA GLY A 271 -1.33 28.83 31.25
C GLY A 271 -2.59 28.27 31.94
N LYS A 272 -2.47 27.01 32.40
CA LYS A 272 -3.57 26.23 33.00
C LYS A 272 -4.11 26.82 34.31
N ASP A 273 -3.34 27.67 34.99
CA ASP A 273 -3.75 28.40 36.20
C ASP A 273 -4.39 29.77 35.90
N GLY A 274 -4.57 30.10 34.62
CA GLY A 274 -5.16 31.35 34.16
C GLY A 274 -4.18 32.54 34.05
N LYS A 275 -2.87 32.33 34.29
CA LYS A 275 -1.86 33.40 34.16
C LYS A 275 -1.16 33.36 32.82
N ASP A 276 -0.76 34.52 32.28
CA ASP A 276 0.08 34.57 31.07
C ASP A 276 1.51 34.08 31.37
N GLU A 277 1.97 33.11 30.59
CA GLU A 277 3.30 32.51 30.63
C GLU A 277 4.00 32.61 29.26
N SER A 278 5.33 32.48 29.26
CA SER A 278 6.15 32.42 28.05
C SER A 278 6.64 30.99 27.83
N VAL A 279 6.40 30.45 26.64
CA VAL A 279 6.81 29.10 26.22
C VAL A 279 7.46 29.17 24.83
N SER A 280 8.12 28.10 24.39
CA SER A 280 8.64 28.04 23.01
C SER A 280 7.54 27.96 21.96
N ALA A 281 7.87 28.26 20.70
CA ALA A 281 6.98 27.98 19.58
C ALA A 281 6.58 26.50 19.46
N GLN A 282 7.48 25.57 19.81
CA GLN A 282 7.19 24.13 19.78
C GLN A 282 6.08 23.78 20.76
N GLU A 283 6.20 24.22 22.01
CA GLU A 283 5.22 23.96 23.06
C GLU A 283 3.89 24.68 22.79
N PHE A 284 3.96 25.90 22.23
CA PHE A 284 2.79 26.68 21.83
C PHE A 284 1.98 25.99 20.72
N LEU A 285 2.65 25.56 19.64
CA LEU A 285 2.00 24.91 18.50
C LEU A 285 1.52 23.49 18.85
N GLN A 286 2.31 22.70 19.59
CA GLN A 286 1.93 21.35 19.99
C GLN A 286 0.71 21.38 20.92
N ASP A 287 0.69 22.20 21.98
CA ASP A 287 -0.46 22.22 22.91
C ASP A 287 -1.74 22.74 22.24
N ALA A 288 -1.66 23.71 21.33
CA ALA A 288 -2.83 24.20 20.59
C ALA A 288 -3.44 23.13 19.67
N LEU A 289 -2.61 22.34 18.97
CA LEU A 289 -3.08 21.18 18.19
C LEU A 289 -3.61 20.07 19.09
N ILE A 290 -2.86 19.70 20.14
CA ILE A 290 -3.19 18.60 21.05
C ILE A 290 -4.49 18.88 21.81
N GLU A 291 -4.77 20.12 22.25
CA GLU A 291 -6.03 20.45 22.91
C GLU A 291 -7.20 20.64 21.93
N ALA A 292 -6.97 21.04 20.66
CA ALA A 292 -8.02 21.06 19.64
C ALA A 292 -8.56 19.64 19.35
N PHE A 293 -7.68 18.70 19.02
CA PHE A 293 -8.06 17.28 18.85
C PHE A 293 -8.46 16.63 20.18
N GLY A 294 -7.85 17.03 21.29
CA GLY A 294 -8.22 16.61 22.64
C GLY A 294 -9.66 17.00 22.99
N ARG A 295 -10.12 18.19 22.59
CA ARG A 295 -11.52 18.60 22.80
C ARG A 295 -12.47 17.82 21.92
N LEU A 296 -12.13 17.57 20.65
CA LEU A 296 -12.92 16.68 19.79
C LEU A 296 -13.03 15.27 20.39
N ALA A 297 -11.91 14.69 20.82
CA ALA A 297 -11.85 13.39 21.50
C ALA A 297 -12.71 13.36 22.78
N ASP A 298 -12.75 14.47 23.54
CA ASP A 298 -13.57 14.60 24.74
C ASP A 298 -15.08 14.58 24.48
N GLU A 299 -15.54 15.00 23.29
CA GLU A 299 -16.97 14.98 22.90
C GLU A 299 -17.37 13.65 22.23
N VAL A 300 -16.45 13.00 21.51
CA VAL A 300 -16.73 11.72 20.81
C VAL A 300 -16.37 10.48 21.64
N ALA A 301 -15.75 10.61 22.82
CA ALA A 301 -15.25 9.50 23.64
C ALA A 301 -16.31 8.45 24.02
N GLY A 302 -17.59 8.84 24.08
CA GLY A 302 -18.72 7.97 24.37
C GLY A 302 -19.44 7.43 23.13
N LEU A 303 -19.05 7.84 21.92
CA LEU A 303 -19.67 7.41 20.67
C LEU A 303 -19.07 6.09 20.20
N GLU A 304 -19.92 5.07 20.13
CA GLU A 304 -19.59 3.71 19.70
C GLU A 304 -18.75 3.64 18.40
N ALA A 305 -19.01 4.53 17.45
CA ALA A 305 -18.34 4.51 16.15
C ALA A 305 -16.87 4.94 16.20
N CYS A 306 -16.47 5.80 17.14
CA CYS A 306 -15.11 6.35 17.18
C CYS A 306 -14.14 5.39 17.89
N VAL A 307 -13.36 4.64 17.12
CA VAL A 307 -12.43 3.63 17.66
C VAL A 307 -11.04 4.19 18.00
N GLY A 308 -10.68 5.39 17.55
CA GLY A 308 -9.37 5.97 17.84
C GLY A 308 -9.01 7.20 17.01
N PHE A 309 -7.76 7.62 17.15
CA PHE A 309 -7.20 8.81 16.52
C PHE A 309 -5.83 8.50 15.89
N GLU A 310 -5.54 9.19 14.80
CA GLU A 310 -4.26 9.23 14.11
C GLU A 310 -3.63 10.63 14.33
N PRO A 311 -2.49 10.75 15.04
CA PRO A 311 -2.01 12.05 15.52
C PRO A 311 -1.57 13.06 14.46
N MET A 312 -1.19 12.60 13.26
CA MET A 312 -0.83 13.46 12.11
C MET A 312 -0.75 12.62 10.83
N ASN A 313 -1.46 13.02 9.78
CA ASN A 313 -1.28 12.51 8.41
C ASN A 313 0.09 12.88 7.85
N GLU A 314 0.73 11.95 7.16
CA GLU A 314 1.99 12.08 6.40
C GLU A 314 3.03 12.99 7.08
N PRO A 315 3.47 12.64 8.31
CA PRO A 315 4.30 13.52 9.13
C PRO A 315 5.64 13.79 8.44
N HIS A 316 6.03 15.06 8.34
CA HIS A 316 7.28 15.48 7.71
C HIS A 316 8.21 16.17 8.71
N ARG A 317 9.51 15.84 8.69
CA ARG A 317 10.52 16.34 9.65
C ARG A 317 10.94 17.79 9.47
N GLY A 318 10.52 18.44 8.38
CA GLY A 318 10.96 19.79 8.03
C GLY A 318 12.45 19.82 7.70
N LEU A 319 13.19 20.71 8.37
CA LEU A 319 14.64 20.88 8.21
C LEU A 319 15.45 20.01 9.17
N ILE A 320 14.82 19.26 10.08
CA ILE A 320 15.55 18.43 11.07
C ILE A 320 16.33 17.34 10.34
N ASN A 321 17.62 17.21 10.64
CA ASN A 321 18.56 16.36 9.89
C ASN A 321 18.61 16.70 8.39
N LEU A 322 18.64 18.01 8.06
CA LEU A 322 18.79 18.55 6.71
C LEU A 322 20.00 17.94 5.98
N HIS A 323 19.83 17.56 4.71
CA HIS A 323 20.91 17.06 3.86
C HIS A 323 22.02 18.11 3.59
N GLY A 324 21.66 19.38 3.48
CA GLY A 324 22.59 20.51 3.45
C GLY A 324 21.93 21.81 2.98
N PHE A 325 22.58 22.96 3.18
CA PHE A 325 22.04 24.26 2.77
C PHE A 325 22.00 24.49 1.26
N HIS A 326 22.85 23.79 0.50
CA HIS A 326 23.12 24.05 -0.93
C HIS A 326 22.55 22.96 -1.86
N GLY A 327 21.82 21.97 -1.34
CA GLY A 327 21.34 20.83 -2.11
C GLY A 327 20.43 19.89 -1.30
N TRP A 328 20.10 18.74 -1.88
CA TRP A 328 18.92 17.95 -1.52
C TRP A 328 19.23 16.47 -1.36
N ASN A 329 18.35 15.74 -0.67
CA ASN A 329 18.40 14.29 -0.69
C ASN A 329 17.51 13.73 -1.81
N TYR A 330 18.12 13.32 -2.93
CA TYR A 330 17.39 12.71 -4.05
C TYR A 330 16.70 11.37 -3.70
N ASP A 331 17.03 10.76 -2.55
CA ASP A 331 16.37 9.54 -2.07
C ASP A 331 15.04 9.81 -1.34
N THR A 332 14.81 11.04 -0.83
CA THR A 332 13.60 11.40 -0.05
C THR A 332 12.82 12.61 -0.59
N ASP A 333 13.46 13.50 -1.35
CA ASP A 333 12.89 14.80 -1.69
C ASP A 333 12.39 14.83 -3.15
N LEU A 334 11.22 15.43 -3.41
CA LEU A 334 10.63 15.52 -4.75
C LEU A 334 10.64 16.96 -5.28
N HIS A 335 11.16 17.16 -6.49
CA HIS A 335 11.57 18.48 -6.99
C HIS A 335 10.82 18.85 -8.28
N ILE A 336 9.72 19.59 -8.22
CA ILE A 336 8.98 20.05 -9.41
C ILE A 336 8.79 21.57 -9.36
N GLY A 337 8.99 22.22 -10.50
CA GLY A 337 8.85 23.66 -10.63
C GLY A 337 10.03 24.44 -10.05
N HIS A 338 9.74 25.65 -9.56
CA HIS A 338 10.70 26.52 -8.87
C HIS A 338 11.06 25.94 -7.50
N TYR A 339 12.24 25.33 -7.40
CA TYR A 339 12.65 24.58 -6.22
C TYR A 339 14.03 25.07 -5.74
N PRO A 340 14.08 26.10 -4.86
CA PRO A 340 15.30 26.78 -4.44
C PRO A 340 15.96 26.14 -3.22
N SER A 341 17.28 25.86 -3.26
CA SER A 341 18.05 25.31 -2.10
C SER A 341 17.74 26.11 -0.83
N LEU A 342 17.86 25.51 0.36
CA LEU A 342 17.50 26.21 1.61
C LEU A 342 18.18 27.59 1.70
N LYS A 343 19.45 27.68 1.31
CA LYS A 343 20.18 28.95 1.17
C LYS A 343 19.48 29.97 0.25
N GLN A 344 19.06 29.56 -0.95
CA GLN A 344 18.30 30.41 -1.89
C GLN A 344 16.91 30.75 -1.33
N ALA A 345 16.21 29.80 -0.71
CA ALA A 345 14.89 29.99 -0.13
C ALA A 345 14.90 31.02 1.02
N LEU A 346 15.92 30.96 1.89
CA LEU A 346 16.16 31.92 2.96
C LEU A 346 16.41 33.35 2.42
N ALA A 347 17.20 33.45 1.34
CA ALA A 347 17.47 34.72 0.65
C ALA A 347 16.20 35.31 0.01
N LEU A 348 15.47 34.50 -0.76
CA LEU A 348 14.21 34.89 -1.42
C LEU A 348 13.16 35.37 -0.42
N ALA A 349 12.94 34.64 0.67
CA ALA A 349 12.01 35.05 1.71
C ALA A 349 12.45 36.31 2.49
N SER A 350 13.74 36.63 2.47
CA SER A 350 14.27 37.90 3.00
C SER A 350 14.25 39.04 1.97
N GLY A 351 13.63 38.84 0.80
CA GLY A 351 13.43 39.85 -0.24
C GLY A 351 14.55 39.95 -1.28
N TYR A 352 15.56 39.07 -1.23
CA TYR A 352 16.69 39.11 -2.15
C TYR A 352 16.47 38.19 -3.35
N ALA A 353 16.54 38.74 -4.57
CA ALA A 353 16.41 37.97 -5.81
C ALA A 353 17.45 36.83 -5.92
N GLN A 354 17.05 35.68 -6.45
CA GLN A 354 17.94 34.53 -6.67
C GLN A 354 17.71 33.93 -8.07
N GLU A 355 18.80 33.50 -8.72
CA GLU A 355 18.75 32.55 -9.83
C GLU A 355 18.60 31.14 -9.24
N ILE A 356 17.55 30.42 -9.64
CA ILE A 356 17.19 29.10 -9.09
C ILE A 356 16.87 28.10 -10.21
N ASP A 357 17.06 26.81 -9.94
CA ASP A 357 16.74 25.76 -10.91
C ASP A 357 15.23 25.53 -11.01
N TYR A 358 14.74 25.36 -12.25
CA TYR A 358 13.38 24.91 -12.54
C TYR A 358 13.39 23.44 -12.91
N TYR A 359 12.68 22.61 -12.15
CA TYR A 359 12.64 21.16 -12.36
C TYR A 359 11.36 20.71 -13.10
N VAL A 360 11.51 19.70 -13.96
CA VAL A 360 10.41 19.05 -14.69
C VAL A 360 10.47 17.54 -14.49
N LYS A 361 9.32 16.88 -14.65
CA LYS A 361 9.20 15.41 -14.61
C LYS A 361 10.10 14.75 -15.67
N SER A 362 10.69 13.61 -15.34
CA SER A 362 11.56 12.83 -16.23
C SER A 362 11.52 11.33 -15.93
N TRP A 363 12.27 10.56 -16.72
CA TRP A 363 12.48 9.13 -16.55
C TRP A 363 13.92 8.77 -17.00
N PRO A 364 14.64 7.84 -16.35
CA PRO A 364 14.25 7.03 -15.19
C PRO A 364 14.37 7.74 -13.83
N PHE A 365 15.08 8.87 -13.76
CA PHE A 365 15.08 9.73 -12.57
C PHE A 365 13.78 10.54 -12.53
N PRO A 366 13.12 10.70 -11.37
CA PRO A 366 11.79 11.31 -11.30
C PRO A 366 11.78 12.74 -11.85
N THR A 367 12.81 13.52 -11.58
CA THR A 367 12.87 14.95 -11.92
C THR A 367 14.23 15.34 -12.45
N ARG A 368 14.26 16.26 -13.43
CA ARG A 368 15.49 16.85 -13.99
C ARG A 368 15.38 18.37 -14.04
N ILE A 369 16.52 19.04 -14.02
CA ILE A 369 16.59 20.48 -14.31
C ILE A 369 16.19 20.70 -15.78
N SER A 370 15.30 21.67 -16.00
CA SER A 370 14.85 22.14 -17.31
C SER A 370 15.70 23.33 -17.76
N HIS A 371 15.82 24.32 -16.88
CA HIS A 371 16.57 25.56 -17.04
C HIS A 371 16.71 26.24 -15.67
N LYS A 372 17.31 27.43 -15.66
CA LYS A 372 17.30 28.33 -14.51
C LYS A 372 16.40 29.54 -14.76
N SER A 373 15.72 29.98 -13.72
CA SER A 373 14.86 31.16 -13.71
C SER A 373 15.25 32.09 -12.56
N VAL A 374 15.20 33.39 -12.80
CA VAL A 374 15.41 34.40 -11.73
C VAL A 374 14.07 34.66 -11.07
N VAL A 375 13.99 34.41 -9.76
CA VAL A 375 12.86 34.83 -8.93
C VAL A 375 13.30 36.10 -8.18
N ASP A 376 12.55 37.18 -8.38
CA ASP A 376 12.81 38.48 -7.76
C ASP A 376 11.60 38.93 -6.92
N PRO A 377 11.70 38.85 -5.58
CA PRO A 377 10.68 39.35 -4.66
C PRO A 377 10.61 40.89 -4.61
N LYS A 378 11.50 41.62 -5.30
CA LYS A 378 11.56 43.10 -5.34
C LYS A 378 11.66 43.75 -3.95
N GLY A 379 12.35 43.09 -3.02
CA GLY A 379 12.47 43.53 -1.63
C GLY A 379 11.27 43.17 -0.73
N ARG A 380 10.21 42.53 -1.23
CA ARG A 380 9.16 41.97 -0.38
C ARG A 380 9.75 40.83 0.44
N SER A 381 9.69 40.95 1.76
CA SER A 381 9.99 39.83 2.65
C SER A 381 8.72 39.06 3.00
N ALA A 382 8.87 37.75 3.15
CA ALA A 382 7.89 36.85 3.76
C ALA A 382 8.02 36.80 5.29
N TRP A 383 8.93 37.57 5.89
CA TRP A 383 9.05 37.70 7.33
C TRP A 383 8.38 39.01 7.79
N LEU A 384 7.52 38.90 8.81
CA LEU A 384 6.88 40.03 9.47
C LEU A 384 7.94 40.88 10.17
N SER A 385 7.85 42.20 9.99
CA SER A 385 8.68 43.19 10.69
C SER A 385 8.09 43.60 12.05
N SER A 386 6.82 43.27 12.30
CA SER A 386 6.15 43.57 13.57
C SER A 386 6.70 42.73 14.72
N LYS A 387 6.59 43.28 15.94
CA LYS A 387 6.87 42.60 17.22
C LYS A 387 5.63 42.50 18.09
N GLU A 388 4.47 42.44 17.45
CA GLU A 388 3.18 42.10 18.09
C GLU A 388 3.24 40.75 18.82
N LYS A 389 2.27 40.54 19.74
CA LYS A 389 2.24 39.33 20.59
C LYS A 389 2.17 38.09 19.69
N ASN A 390 3.22 37.27 19.74
CA ASN A 390 3.37 36.05 18.96
C ASN A 390 3.50 36.26 17.44
N HIS A 391 4.04 37.39 16.97
CA HIS A 391 4.33 37.63 15.53
C HIS A 391 5.82 37.40 15.18
N GLY A 392 6.40 36.29 15.64
CA GLY A 392 7.80 35.95 15.40
C GLY A 392 8.82 36.86 16.13
N LEU A 393 9.95 37.13 15.46
CA LEU A 393 11.07 37.90 16.02
C LEU A 393 11.25 39.31 15.40
N GLY A 394 10.42 39.68 14.42
CA GLY A 394 10.61 40.87 13.58
C GLY A 394 11.67 40.72 12.48
N GLU A 395 12.19 39.51 12.29
CA GLU A 395 13.13 39.12 11.22
C GLU A 395 13.06 37.61 10.95
N CYS A 396 13.84 37.12 9.98
CA CYS A 396 13.97 35.69 9.68
C CYS A 396 14.42 34.87 10.91
N VAL A 397 13.61 33.90 11.34
CA VAL A 397 13.90 33.09 12.54
C VAL A 397 15.28 32.41 12.46
N TRP A 398 15.65 31.87 11.29
CA TRP A 398 16.94 31.21 11.08
C TRP A 398 18.13 32.19 11.04
N ARG A 399 17.90 33.44 10.63
CA ARG A 399 18.90 34.53 10.69
C ARG A 399 19.12 34.98 12.14
N ALA A 400 18.04 35.19 12.89
CA ALA A 400 18.07 35.58 14.30
C ALA A 400 18.82 34.57 15.18
N HIS A 401 18.85 33.29 14.78
CA HIS A 401 19.61 32.23 15.45
C HIS A 401 21.04 32.03 14.92
N GLY A 402 21.46 32.77 13.89
CA GLY A 402 22.82 32.69 13.35
C GLY A 402 23.10 31.42 12.55
N ALA A 403 22.09 30.84 11.89
CA ALA A 403 22.30 29.76 10.92
C ALA A 403 22.87 30.29 9.59
N TRP A 404 22.48 31.51 9.20
CA TRP A 404 22.91 32.19 7.97
C TRP A 404 22.85 33.72 8.12
N GLU A 405 23.50 34.43 7.19
CA GLU A 405 23.39 35.88 7.01
C GLU A 405 23.42 36.28 5.52
N TRP A 406 23.11 37.55 5.23
CA TRP A 406 23.30 38.13 3.91
C TRP A 406 24.55 39.01 3.88
N ASP A 407 25.49 38.71 2.98
CA ASP A 407 26.70 39.51 2.74
C ASP A 407 26.32 40.72 1.86
N GLU A 408 26.08 41.87 2.48
CA GLU A 408 25.67 43.10 1.77
C GLU A 408 26.73 43.64 0.78
N THR A 409 28.00 43.24 0.91
CA THR A 409 29.09 43.66 0.00
C THR A 409 29.10 42.79 -1.24
N LYS A 410 28.95 41.47 -1.09
CA LYS A 410 28.97 40.51 -2.20
C LYS A 410 27.59 40.23 -2.81
N LYS A 411 26.51 40.67 -2.14
CA LYS A 411 25.11 40.38 -2.49
C LYS A 411 24.84 38.87 -2.61
N ILE A 412 25.27 38.10 -1.62
CA ILE A 412 25.05 36.65 -1.53
C ILE A 412 24.60 36.24 -0.13
N ALA A 413 23.81 35.16 -0.05
CA ALA A 413 23.58 34.45 1.20
C ALA A 413 24.84 33.68 1.62
N LYS A 414 25.18 33.79 2.91
CA LYS A 414 26.31 33.14 3.56
C LYS A 414 25.78 32.25 4.69
N VAL A 415 26.02 30.95 4.59
CA VAL A 415 25.75 30.01 5.68
C VAL A 415 26.79 30.23 6.78
N LEU A 416 26.34 30.25 8.03
CA LEU A 416 27.19 30.45 9.21
C LEU A 416 27.46 29.14 9.95
N GLN A 417 26.52 28.22 9.91
CA GLN A 417 26.59 26.90 10.58
C GLN A 417 26.00 25.84 9.65
N GLU A 418 26.85 25.12 8.90
CA GLU A 418 26.38 24.11 7.92
C GLU A 418 25.61 22.96 8.59
N ASN A 419 25.99 22.55 9.81
CA ASN A 419 25.33 21.49 10.57
C ASN A 419 24.22 22.00 11.52
N TYR A 420 23.71 23.23 11.34
CA TYR A 420 22.78 23.87 12.29
C TYR A 420 21.57 22.99 12.63
N PHE A 421 21.00 22.28 11.65
CA PHE A 421 19.81 21.44 11.81
C PHE A 421 20.11 19.97 12.17
N GLU A 422 21.37 19.63 12.45
CA GLU A 422 21.79 18.29 12.89
C GLU A 422 22.05 18.21 14.40
N VAL A 423 22.12 19.35 15.09
CA VAL A 423 22.51 19.45 16.51
C VAL A 423 21.52 20.27 17.34
N ASP A 424 21.50 19.97 18.63
CA ASP A 424 20.70 20.66 19.64
C ASP A 424 21.37 21.98 20.05
N HIS A 425 20.61 23.08 20.15
CA HIS A 425 21.08 24.40 20.60
C HIS A 425 20.52 24.81 21.97
N ARG A 426 19.87 23.89 22.71
CA ARG A 426 19.40 24.18 24.07
C ARG A 426 20.56 24.30 25.07
N PRO A 427 20.43 25.19 26.07
CA PRO A 427 21.35 25.25 27.21
C PRO A 427 21.60 23.87 27.86
N GLY A 428 22.86 23.46 27.94
CA GLY A 428 23.29 22.15 28.48
C GLY A 428 23.19 20.97 27.50
N ARG A 429 22.76 21.21 26.25
CA ARG A 429 22.67 20.20 25.18
C ARG A 429 23.40 20.60 23.90
N GLU A 430 24.06 21.75 23.89
CA GLU A 430 24.71 22.37 22.73
C GLU A 430 25.61 21.38 21.97
N GLY A 431 25.41 21.28 20.65
CA GLY A 431 26.22 20.45 19.76
C GLY A 431 25.96 18.94 19.85
N LYS A 432 25.02 18.47 20.69
CA LYS A 432 24.61 17.06 20.71
C LYS A 432 23.78 16.73 19.46
N PRO A 433 24.05 15.62 18.75
CA PRO A 433 23.23 15.23 17.59
C PRO A 433 21.77 14.99 17.96
N ILE A 434 20.86 15.51 17.15
CA ILE A 434 19.41 15.26 17.25
C ILE A 434 18.97 14.23 16.21
N GLU A 435 17.92 13.47 16.50
CA GLU A 435 17.30 12.54 15.57
C GLU A 435 15.76 12.62 15.67
N TRP A 436 15.10 12.81 14.53
CA TRP A 436 13.68 13.17 14.49
C TRP A 436 12.73 12.15 15.13
N TYR A 437 12.87 10.87 14.81
CA TYR A 437 11.97 9.83 15.32
C TYR A 437 12.06 9.69 16.84
N ARG A 438 13.29 9.63 17.37
CA ARG A 438 13.58 9.44 18.80
C ARG A 438 13.27 10.69 19.63
N ASP A 439 13.77 11.86 19.21
CA ASP A 439 13.81 13.05 20.07
C ASP A 439 12.55 13.92 19.99
N PHE A 440 11.75 13.82 18.91
CA PHE A 440 10.62 14.74 18.67
C PHE A 440 9.31 14.02 18.33
N TYR A 441 9.32 13.11 17.34
CA TYR A 441 8.12 12.42 16.87
C TYR A 441 7.51 11.52 17.97
N ALA A 442 8.27 10.59 18.54
CA ALA A 442 7.76 9.68 19.56
C ALA A 442 7.27 10.38 20.85
N PRO A 443 7.95 11.41 21.39
CA PRO A 443 7.41 12.22 22.48
C PRO A 443 6.09 12.92 22.15
N PHE A 444 5.94 13.49 20.95
CA PHE A 444 4.68 14.10 20.51
C PHE A 444 3.55 13.07 20.42
N LEU A 445 3.78 11.91 19.79
CA LEU A 445 2.79 10.84 19.72
C LEU A 445 2.28 10.45 21.11
N LYS A 446 3.19 10.35 22.10
CA LYS A 446 2.82 10.05 23.49
C LYS A 446 1.92 11.14 24.09
N ARG A 447 2.29 12.43 23.95
CA ARG A 447 1.48 13.57 24.43
C ARG A 447 0.09 13.60 23.81
N PHE A 448 0.00 13.46 22.49
CA PHE A 448 -1.26 13.49 21.75
C PHE A 448 -2.16 12.33 22.19
N SER A 449 -1.61 11.10 22.22
CA SER A 449 -2.36 9.89 22.57
C SER A 449 -2.86 9.93 24.01
N ASP A 450 -2.05 10.39 24.96
CA ASP A 450 -2.45 10.60 26.35
C ASP A 450 -3.55 11.66 26.51
N ARG A 451 -3.62 12.64 25.59
CA ARG A 451 -4.65 13.67 25.61
C ARG A 451 -5.99 13.17 25.07
N VAL A 452 -6.00 12.50 23.92
CA VAL A 452 -7.25 12.04 23.28
C VAL A 452 -7.87 10.88 24.05
N SER A 453 -7.06 9.91 24.50
CA SER A 453 -7.53 8.72 25.22
C SER A 453 -7.99 8.98 26.67
N ARG A 454 -7.82 10.21 27.19
CA ARG A 454 -8.06 10.56 28.61
C ARG A 454 -9.45 10.18 29.12
N LYS A 455 -10.49 10.29 28.28
CA LYS A 455 -11.87 9.89 28.61
C LYS A 455 -12.25 8.47 28.17
N SER A 456 -11.43 7.81 27.36
CA SER A 456 -11.72 6.47 26.84
C SER A 456 -10.43 5.67 26.59
N SER A 457 -10.14 4.75 27.51
CA SER A 457 -9.00 3.81 27.40
C SER A 457 -9.17 2.77 26.28
N ARG A 458 -10.28 2.81 25.53
CA ARG A 458 -10.55 1.97 24.36
C ARG A 458 -10.01 2.57 23.07
N GLN A 459 -9.68 3.86 23.04
CA GLN A 459 -9.18 4.50 21.82
C GLN A 459 -7.86 3.89 21.37
N PHE A 460 -7.78 3.63 20.08
CA PHE A 460 -6.57 3.19 19.39
C PHE A 460 -5.72 4.40 18.96
N CYS A 461 -4.40 4.21 18.98
CA CYS A 461 -3.42 5.17 18.46
C CYS A 461 -2.91 4.66 17.11
N PHE A 462 -3.39 5.24 16.02
CA PHE A 462 -2.95 4.91 14.66
C PHE A 462 -1.68 5.72 14.36
N ILE A 463 -0.58 5.06 13.97
CA ILE A 463 0.70 5.73 13.69
C ILE A 463 1.31 5.32 12.36
N GLU A 464 1.95 6.28 11.70
CA GLU A 464 2.70 6.05 10.46
C GLU A 464 4.05 6.79 10.44
N PRO A 465 5.06 6.25 9.74
CA PRO A 465 6.35 6.92 9.56
C PRO A 465 6.23 8.07 8.54
N ILE A 466 7.34 8.74 8.24
CA ILE A 466 7.43 9.61 7.05
C ILE A 466 7.03 8.79 5.80
N PRO A 467 6.23 9.33 4.86
CA PRO A 467 5.86 8.61 3.64
C PRO A 467 7.04 8.02 2.89
N ASN A 468 6.87 6.80 2.37
CA ASN A 468 7.91 5.99 1.71
C ASN A 468 9.13 5.61 2.59
N GLU A 469 9.23 6.03 3.85
CA GLU A 469 10.18 5.42 4.81
C GLU A 469 9.59 4.14 5.42
N PHE A 470 10.47 3.29 6.00
CA PHE A 470 10.03 2.23 6.89
C PHE A 470 10.20 2.70 8.34
N MET A 471 9.21 2.42 9.18
CA MET A 471 9.26 2.69 10.63
C MET A 471 10.56 2.15 11.23
N PRO A 472 11.38 2.96 11.92
CA PRO A 472 12.57 2.45 12.61
C PRO A 472 12.17 1.62 13.85
N PRO A 473 13.07 0.76 14.36
CA PRO A 473 12.79 -0.04 15.55
C PRO A 473 12.39 0.83 16.75
N TRP A 474 11.25 0.51 17.35
CA TRP A 474 10.76 1.17 18.56
C TRP A 474 10.72 0.15 19.68
N VAL A 475 11.83 -0.02 20.40
CA VAL A 475 12.03 -1.11 21.35
C VAL A 475 12.37 -0.57 22.73
N GLU A 476 11.99 -1.30 23.78
CA GLU A 476 12.34 -0.92 25.14
C GLU A 476 13.86 -0.88 25.31
N LYS A 477 14.30 0.12 26.07
CA LYS A 477 15.71 0.36 26.37
C LYS A 477 16.33 -0.85 27.07
N ASP A 478 17.59 -1.14 26.74
CA ASP A 478 18.39 -2.24 27.29
C ASP A 478 17.82 -3.67 27.06
N SER A 479 16.82 -3.81 26.18
CA SER A 479 16.33 -5.10 25.69
C SER A 479 17.37 -5.84 24.82
N LYS A 480 17.26 -7.17 24.71
CA LYS A 480 18.13 -7.96 23.80
C LYS A 480 17.88 -7.58 22.34
N GLU A 481 16.64 -7.25 22.05
CA GLU A 481 16.09 -6.79 20.80
C GLU A 481 16.74 -5.47 20.36
N ALA A 482 17.07 -4.56 21.29
CA ALA A 482 17.76 -3.30 20.99
C ALA A 482 19.13 -3.47 20.33
N THR A 483 19.90 -4.52 20.68
CA THR A 483 21.20 -4.79 20.04
C THR A 483 21.06 -5.32 18.62
N ALA A 484 19.95 -6.01 18.31
CA ALA A 484 19.61 -6.41 16.94
C ALA A 484 19.06 -5.23 16.13
N ALA A 485 18.21 -4.39 16.75
CA ALA A 485 17.65 -3.17 16.17
C ALA A 485 18.74 -2.22 15.65
N GLN A 486 19.81 -1.99 16.41
CA GLN A 486 20.95 -1.14 16.00
C GLN A 486 21.68 -1.63 14.72
N LYS A 487 21.52 -2.91 14.34
CA LYS A 487 22.16 -3.50 13.14
C LYS A 487 21.26 -3.47 11.90
N GLN A 488 20.05 -2.92 12.00
CA GLN A 488 19.10 -2.85 10.90
C GLN A 488 19.62 -1.98 9.73
N LYS A 489 19.14 -2.26 8.52
CA LYS A 489 19.50 -1.52 7.28
C LYS A 489 18.29 -1.17 6.39
N TYR A 490 17.07 -1.36 6.86
CA TYR A 490 15.85 -1.12 6.09
C TYR A 490 15.28 0.29 6.32
N ALA A 491 15.35 0.80 7.55
CA ALA A 491 14.87 2.11 7.97
C ALA A 491 16.03 3.08 8.24
N THR A 492 15.73 4.35 8.56
CA THR A 492 16.74 5.30 9.03
C THR A 492 17.50 4.78 10.25
N LYS A 493 18.78 5.16 10.41
CA LYS A 493 19.68 4.60 11.43
C LYS A 493 19.43 5.17 12.84
N THR A 494 18.26 4.87 13.38
CA THR A 494 17.84 5.20 14.74
C THR A 494 17.19 4.02 15.44
N VAL A 495 17.02 4.15 16.75
CA VAL A 495 16.19 3.30 17.60
C VAL A 495 15.40 4.23 18.50
N ILE A 496 14.07 4.09 18.52
CA ILE A 496 13.20 4.82 19.42
C ILE A 496 13.16 4.04 20.74
N ASP A 497 13.70 4.61 21.82
CA ASP A 497 13.81 3.99 23.16
C ASP A 497 12.82 4.56 24.20
N SER A 498 11.92 5.45 23.77
CA SER A 498 10.85 6.03 24.59
C SER A 498 9.63 5.09 24.73
N PRO A 499 8.78 5.24 25.76
CA PRO A 499 7.56 4.45 25.89
C PRO A 499 6.59 4.67 24.71
N ARG A 500 6.09 3.58 24.13
CA ARG A 500 5.07 3.61 23.08
C ARG A 500 3.72 4.14 23.62
N PRO A 501 2.87 4.74 22.78
CA PRO A 501 1.45 4.89 23.08
C PRO A 501 0.77 3.54 23.35
N GLY A 502 -0.25 3.55 24.21
CA GLY A 502 -1.13 2.39 24.41
C GLY A 502 -2.03 2.15 23.19
N ASN A 503 -2.55 0.93 23.05
CA ASN A 503 -3.44 0.51 21.95
C ASN A 503 -2.93 0.91 20.55
N LEU A 504 -1.64 0.69 20.32
CA LEU A 504 -0.96 1.10 19.09
C LEU A 504 -1.44 0.28 17.89
N VAL A 505 -1.70 0.97 16.78
CA VAL A 505 -2.00 0.39 15.46
C VAL A 505 -1.00 0.97 14.46
N PHE A 506 -0.39 0.11 13.64
CA PHE A 506 0.47 0.55 12.54
C PHE A 506 -0.38 0.92 11.33
N ALA A 507 -0.34 2.17 10.89
CA ALA A 507 -1.27 2.76 9.94
C ALA A 507 -0.63 3.31 8.62
N PRO A 508 0.45 2.73 8.08
CA PRO A 508 1.22 3.33 6.98
C PRO A 508 0.42 3.48 5.67
N HIS A 509 0.87 4.39 4.81
CA HIS A 509 0.32 4.57 3.46
C HIS A 509 1.00 3.70 2.39
N PHE A 510 0.31 3.46 1.28
CA PHE A 510 0.91 2.88 0.07
C PHE A 510 0.31 3.44 -1.22
N TYR A 511 1.18 3.95 -2.10
CA TYR A 511 0.84 4.41 -3.44
C TYR A 511 1.81 3.84 -4.49
N ASP A 512 1.31 3.55 -5.70
CA ASP A 512 2.18 3.36 -6.87
C ASP A 512 2.76 4.72 -7.28
N LEU A 513 3.94 5.04 -6.75
CA LEU A 513 4.64 6.29 -7.03
C LEU A 513 4.92 6.51 -8.53
N ASN A 514 5.03 5.46 -9.35
CA ASN A 514 5.23 5.60 -10.79
C ASN A 514 3.95 6.08 -11.48
N VAL A 515 2.81 5.44 -11.19
CA VAL A 515 1.50 5.84 -11.75
C VAL A 515 1.06 7.20 -11.19
N LEU A 516 1.24 7.42 -9.89
CA LEU A 516 0.94 8.66 -9.19
C LEU A 516 1.69 9.86 -9.81
N PHE A 517 2.99 9.71 -10.01
CA PHE A 517 3.86 10.78 -10.53
C PHE A 517 3.66 11.03 -12.03
N SER A 518 3.58 9.96 -12.83
CA SER A 518 3.46 10.06 -14.30
C SER A 518 2.05 10.32 -14.82
N LYS A 519 1.02 9.98 -14.02
CA LYS A 519 -0.40 9.96 -14.41
C LYS A 519 -0.67 9.09 -15.66
N HIS A 520 0.03 7.96 -15.75
CA HIS A 520 -0.06 7.02 -16.88
C HIS A 520 0.15 5.57 -16.44
N HIS A 521 -0.63 4.62 -16.98
CA HIS A 521 -0.49 3.18 -16.81
C HIS A 521 -0.86 2.41 -18.07
N SER A 522 0.12 1.71 -18.66
CA SER A 522 -0.06 0.95 -19.90
C SER A 522 -0.03 -0.58 -19.67
N TRP A 523 1.14 -1.20 -19.67
CA TRP A 523 1.32 -2.66 -19.55
C TRP A 523 2.49 -3.05 -18.64
N MET A 524 3.12 -2.07 -17.99
CA MET A 524 4.27 -2.22 -17.12
C MET A 524 4.03 -1.43 -15.83
N SER A 525 4.38 -2.01 -14.69
CA SER A 525 4.51 -1.31 -13.41
C SER A 525 5.93 -1.40 -12.88
N VAL A 526 6.26 -0.54 -11.92
CA VAL A 526 7.62 -0.32 -11.42
C VAL A 526 7.64 -0.51 -9.91
N ASN A 527 8.65 -1.21 -9.40
CA ASN A 527 8.91 -1.31 -7.96
C ASN A 527 9.73 -0.09 -7.49
N VAL A 528 9.08 1.06 -7.32
CA VAL A 528 9.74 2.30 -6.91
C VAL A 528 10.32 2.20 -5.49
N GLN A 529 9.66 1.48 -4.58
CA GLN A 529 10.19 1.19 -3.24
C GLN A 529 11.53 0.44 -3.29
N GLY A 530 11.69 -0.47 -4.26
CA GLY A 530 12.93 -1.18 -4.55
C GLY A 530 13.99 -0.30 -5.21
N LEU A 531 13.62 0.45 -6.26
CA LEU A 531 14.55 1.33 -7.00
C LEU A 531 15.18 2.38 -6.09
N SER A 532 14.38 3.05 -5.27
CA SER A 532 14.82 4.03 -4.25
C SER A 532 15.76 3.43 -3.18
N ARG A 533 15.93 2.10 -3.15
CA ARG A 533 16.81 1.37 -2.24
C ARG A 533 17.90 0.57 -2.99
N GLY A 534 18.20 0.97 -4.23
CA GLY A 534 19.31 0.41 -5.02
C GLY A 534 19.00 -0.88 -5.78
N MET A 535 17.72 -1.26 -5.94
CA MET A 535 17.35 -2.41 -6.76
C MET A 535 17.78 -2.22 -8.22
N PHE A 536 18.41 -3.24 -8.82
CA PHE A 536 18.77 -3.22 -10.24
C PHE A 536 17.51 -3.11 -11.12
N ILE A 537 17.52 -2.16 -12.07
CA ILE A 537 16.31 -1.70 -12.78
C ILE A 537 15.49 -2.82 -13.40
N VAL A 538 16.12 -3.84 -14.01
CA VAL A 538 15.40 -4.96 -14.65
C VAL A 538 14.61 -5.79 -13.62
N LYS A 539 15.11 -5.95 -12.39
CA LYS A 539 14.40 -6.66 -11.30
C LYS A 539 13.24 -5.83 -10.71
N ALA A 540 13.10 -4.56 -11.12
CA ALA A 540 12.03 -3.65 -10.69
C ALA A 540 10.89 -3.49 -11.71
N LEU A 541 10.95 -4.11 -12.90
CA LEU A 541 9.90 -3.98 -13.94
C LEU A 541 8.96 -5.19 -13.92
N TYR A 542 7.65 -4.94 -13.99
CA TYR A 542 6.60 -5.95 -13.86
C TYR A 542 5.56 -5.80 -14.97
N PHE A 543 5.41 -6.82 -15.82
CA PHE A 543 4.63 -6.76 -17.06
C PHE A 543 3.26 -7.45 -17.00
N GLY A 544 2.20 -6.68 -17.28
CA GLY A 544 0.81 -7.11 -17.29
C GLY A 544 0.17 -7.27 -15.90
N ALA A 545 -1.16 -7.31 -15.85
CA ALA A 545 -1.96 -7.29 -14.62
C ALA A 545 -1.58 -8.34 -13.54
N ARG A 546 -1.12 -9.53 -13.94
CA ARG A 546 -0.62 -10.55 -12.98
C ARG A 546 0.67 -10.11 -12.30
N ALA A 547 1.61 -9.53 -13.06
CA ALA A 547 2.86 -9.02 -12.51
C ALA A 547 2.62 -7.72 -11.72
N LEU A 548 1.66 -6.89 -12.11
CA LEU A 548 1.19 -5.73 -11.35
C LEU A 548 0.74 -6.13 -9.92
N ARG A 549 -0.15 -7.13 -9.79
CA ARG A 549 -0.53 -7.68 -8.46
C ARG A 549 0.69 -8.21 -7.69
N LYS A 550 1.60 -8.93 -8.36
CA LYS A 550 2.86 -9.42 -7.74
C LYS A 550 3.74 -8.27 -7.23
N ASN A 551 3.84 -7.16 -7.96
CA ASN A 551 4.59 -5.96 -7.59
C ASN A 551 4.01 -5.30 -6.33
N TYR A 552 2.71 -4.98 -6.35
CA TYR A 552 2.03 -4.37 -5.21
C TYR A 552 2.06 -5.27 -3.97
N ARG A 553 1.80 -6.58 -4.15
CA ARG A 553 1.86 -7.57 -3.06
C ARG A 553 3.24 -7.57 -2.39
N LEU A 554 4.32 -7.50 -3.18
CA LEU A 554 5.69 -7.45 -2.66
C LEU A 554 5.97 -6.15 -1.89
N GLN A 555 5.60 -4.98 -2.44
CA GLN A 555 5.87 -3.69 -1.81
C GLN A 555 5.08 -3.52 -0.50
N ILE A 556 3.81 -3.95 -0.46
CA ILE A 556 2.99 -3.97 0.75
C ILE A 556 3.53 -4.99 1.76
N SER A 557 3.96 -6.18 1.32
CA SER A 557 4.56 -7.19 2.20
C SER A 557 5.84 -6.69 2.89
N ASN A 558 6.67 -5.92 2.19
CA ASN A 558 7.84 -5.26 2.78
C ASN A 558 7.46 -4.27 3.90
N ILE A 559 6.45 -3.41 3.67
CA ILE A 559 5.95 -2.46 4.68
C ILE A 559 5.53 -3.23 5.95
N LEU A 560 4.74 -4.29 5.80
CA LEU A 560 4.25 -5.09 6.93
C LEU A 560 5.35 -5.90 7.62
N LYS A 561 6.29 -6.45 6.85
CA LYS A 561 7.47 -7.17 7.37
C LYS A 561 8.33 -6.27 8.23
N TYR A 562 8.66 -5.07 7.76
CA TYR A 562 9.49 -4.12 8.50
C TYR A 562 8.73 -3.46 9.65
N GLY A 563 7.43 -3.18 9.49
CA GLY A 563 6.55 -2.79 10.60
C GLY A 563 6.55 -3.81 11.75
N LYS A 564 6.36 -5.11 11.44
CA LYS A 564 6.44 -6.21 12.42
C LYS A 564 7.84 -6.34 13.03
N ALA A 565 8.90 -6.07 12.29
CA ALA A 565 10.27 -6.08 12.81
C ALA A 565 10.56 -4.90 13.76
N SER A 566 9.92 -3.75 13.55
CA SER A 566 10.12 -2.52 14.32
C SER A 566 9.21 -2.40 15.55
N LEU A 567 7.96 -2.83 15.42
CA LEU A 567 6.90 -2.69 16.42
C LEU A 567 6.58 -4.03 17.12
N GLY A 568 7.00 -5.15 16.56
CA GLY A 568 6.68 -6.49 17.05
C GLY A 568 5.40 -7.06 16.44
N SER A 569 5.29 -8.39 16.39
CA SER A 569 4.19 -9.09 15.72
C SER A 569 2.82 -8.98 16.40
N HIS A 570 2.75 -8.41 17.61
CA HIS A 570 1.51 -8.19 18.35
C HIS A 570 0.77 -6.90 17.94
N VAL A 571 1.45 -5.98 17.25
CA VAL A 571 0.84 -4.73 16.76
C VAL A 571 0.09 -5.01 15.45
N PRO A 572 -1.23 -4.76 15.38
CA PRO A 572 -2.01 -4.91 14.16
C PRO A 572 -1.69 -3.80 13.15
N ALA A 573 -2.01 -4.05 11.89
CA ALA A 573 -1.79 -3.10 10.81
C ALA A 573 -3.06 -2.79 10.00
N VAL A 574 -3.16 -1.55 9.56
CA VAL A 574 -4.10 -1.04 8.55
C VAL A 574 -3.28 -0.21 7.55
N ILE A 575 -3.58 -0.28 6.25
CA ILE A 575 -3.06 0.69 5.30
C ILE A 575 -3.99 1.91 5.37
N GLY A 576 -3.55 2.97 6.05
CA GLY A 576 -4.36 4.16 6.35
C GLY A 576 -4.82 4.87 5.08
N GLU A 577 -3.98 4.88 4.06
CA GLU A 577 -4.27 5.52 2.79
C GLU A 577 -3.65 4.75 1.63
N VAL A 578 -4.47 4.48 0.62
CA VAL A 578 -4.10 3.70 -0.55
C VAL A 578 -5.14 3.91 -1.65
N GLY A 579 -4.71 4.27 -2.85
CA GLY A 579 -5.65 4.61 -3.93
C GLY A 579 -4.96 4.75 -5.28
N ILE A 580 -5.74 5.20 -6.27
CA ILE A 580 -5.25 5.47 -7.62
C ILE A 580 -5.78 6.81 -8.13
N PRO A 581 -4.98 7.55 -8.92
CA PRO A 581 -5.51 8.66 -9.69
C PRO A 581 -6.48 8.16 -10.77
N PHE A 582 -7.64 8.80 -10.89
CA PHE A 582 -8.61 8.54 -11.95
C PHE A 582 -8.31 9.35 -13.23
N ASP A 583 -7.60 10.48 -13.09
CA ASP A 583 -7.14 11.39 -14.16
C ASP A 583 -5.94 10.88 -14.97
N ILE A 584 -5.60 9.58 -14.87
CA ILE A 584 -4.57 8.96 -15.71
C ILE A 584 -4.94 9.00 -17.19
N GLU A 585 -3.92 8.89 -18.06
CA GLU A 585 -4.07 8.99 -19.52
C GLU A 585 -4.73 10.32 -19.95
N GLY A 586 -4.46 11.39 -19.22
CA GLY A 586 -5.06 12.71 -19.46
C GLY A 586 -6.57 12.76 -19.22
N GLY A 587 -7.11 11.84 -18.43
CA GLY A 587 -8.54 11.75 -18.15
C GLY A 587 -9.38 11.15 -19.29
N GLU A 588 -8.79 10.37 -20.22
CA GLU A 588 -9.52 9.75 -21.34
C GLU A 588 -10.78 8.99 -20.88
N ALA A 589 -10.73 8.34 -19.71
CA ALA A 589 -11.86 7.63 -19.11
C ALA A 589 -13.07 8.53 -18.83
N PHE A 590 -12.87 9.83 -18.56
CA PHE A 590 -13.95 10.79 -18.29
C PHE A 590 -14.75 11.09 -19.56
N ALA A 591 -14.07 11.21 -20.71
CA ALA A 591 -14.71 11.48 -21.99
C ALA A 591 -15.36 10.24 -22.63
N THR A 592 -14.92 9.04 -22.25
CA THR A 592 -15.26 7.76 -22.91
C THR A 592 -16.04 6.77 -22.04
N GLY A 593 -16.06 6.96 -20.71
CA GLY A 593 -16.59 6.00 -19.74
C GLY A 593 -15.68 4.77 -19.54
N ARG A 594 -14.53 4.68 -20.23
CA ARG A 594 -13.65 3.49 -20.26
C ARG A 594 -12.62 3.50 -19.14
N TYR A 595 -13.04 3.20 -17.92
CA TYR A 595 -12.17 3.10 -16.74
C TYR A 595 -11.33 1.81 -16.66
N ASP A 596 -10.98 1.18 -17.79
CA ASP A 596 -10.35 -0.15 -17.81
C ASP A 596 -8.96 -0.18 -17.14
N LYS A 597 -8.19 0.92 -17.24
CA LYS A 597 -6.87 1.05 -16.60
C LYS A 597 -6.97 1.31 -15.12
N GLN A 598 -7.89 2.18 -14.73
CA GLN A 598 -8.23 2.43 -13.34
C GLN A 598 -8.71 1.13 -12.67
N ARG A 599 -9.53 0.33 -13.35
CA ARG A 599 -10.00 -0.98 -12.89
C ARG A 599 -8.88 -2.00 -12.74
N GLU A 600 -7.94 -2.06 -13.69
CA GLU A 600 -6.76 -2.93 -13.61
C GLU A 600 -5.89 -2.60 -12.37
N LEU A 601 -5.61 -1.32 -12.16
CA LEU A 601 -4.84 -0.81 -11.02
C LEU A 601 -5.56 -1.06 -9.69
N MET A 602 -6.81 -0.62 -9.55
CA MET A 602 -7.61 -0.78 -8.33
C MET A 602 -7.81 -2.26 -7.98
N HIS A 603 -8.04 -3.11 -8.98
CA HIS A 603 -8.15 -4.55 -8.73
C HIS A 603 -6.84 -5.14 -8.21
N ALA A 604 -5.70 -4.82 -8.83
CA ALA A 604 -4.40 -5.30 -8.37
C ALA A 604 -4.03 -4.77 -6.98
N LEU A 605 -4.41 -3.53 -6.66
CA LEU A 605 -4.16 -2.87 -5.39
C LEU A 605 -4.93 -3.53 -4.24
N ILE A 606 -6.26 -3.66 -4.38
CA ILE A 606 -7.08 -4.36 -3.36
C ILE A 606 -6.65 -5.82 -3.22
N SER A 607 -6.43 -6.53 -4.33
CA SER A 607 -6.03 -7.94 -4.27
C SER A 607 -4.65 -8.14 -3.62
N ALA A 608 -3.74 -7.16 -3.75
CA ALA A 608 -2.45 -7.18 -3.06
C ALA A 608 -2.55 -6.92 -1.55
N MET A 609 -3.60 -6.22 -1.09
CA MET A 609 -3.91 -6.05 0.32
C MET A 609 -4.57 -7.33 0.89
N GLU A 610 -5.49 -7.93 0.13
CA GLU A 610 -6.11 -9.22 0.45
C GLU A 610 -5.07 -10.35 0.52
N ASP A 611 -4.11 -10.40 -0.42
CA ASP A 611 -2.96 -11.32 -0.41
C ASP A 611 -2.10 -11.19 0.86
N ASN A 612 -1.95 -9.96 1.37
CA ASN A 612 -1.20 -9.67 2.59
C ASN A 612 -2.06 -9.74 3.87
N GLN A 613 -3.36 -10.01 3.75
CA GLN A 613 -4.33 -10.04 4.84
C GLN A 613 -4.35 -8.74 5.67
N VAL A 614 -4.10 -7.59 5.03
CA VAL A 614 -4.03 -6.29 5.71
C VAL A 614 -5.34 -5.53 5.55
N ASN A 615 -5.77 -4.90 6.64
CA ASN A 615 -6.89 -3.96 6.66
C ASN A 615 -6.55 -2.71 5.84
N PHE A 616 -7.52 -1.98 5.30
CA PHE A 616 -7.21 -0.77 4.52
C PHE A 616 -8.37 0.22 4.44
N THR A 617 -8.03 1.49 4.21
CA THR A 617 -8.96 2.57 3.86
C THR A 617 -8.57 3.18 2.52
N LEU A 618 -9.41 3.00 1.50
CA LEU A 618 -9.16 3.50 0.15
C LEU A 618 -9.18 5.04 0.11
N TRP A 619 -8.29 5.66 -0.65
CA TRP A 619 -8.31 7.09 -0.96
C TRP A 619 -9.04 7.33 -2.30
N ASN A 620 -10.19 8.01 -2.36
CA ASN A 620 -11.05 8.44 -1.24
C ASN A 620 -12.55 8.35 -1.58
N TYR A 621 -13.44 8.71 -0.64
CA TYR A 621 -14.85 8.97 -0.92
C TYR A 621 -15.18 10.45 -0.75
N ASN A 622 -15.50 11.14 -1.84
CA ASN A 622 -15.85 12.55 -1.87
C ASN A 622 -17.02 12.79 -2.86
N PRO A 623 -18.25 13.03 -2.39
CA PRO A 623 -19.38 13.32 -3.27
C PRO A 623 -19.26 14.67 -4.02
N ASP A 624 -18.40 15.57 -3.54
CA ASP A 624 -18.10 16.86 -4.20
C ASP A 624 -17.07 16.74 -5.33
N ASN A 625 -16.55 15.53 -5.62
CA ASN A 625 -15.63 15.34 -6.74
C ASN A 625 -16.30 15.70 -8.08
N ARG A 626 -15.57 16.38 -8.98
CA ARG A 626 -15.99 16.75 -10.34
C ARG A 626 -14.87 16.47 -11.35
N VAL A 627 -15.21 16.19 -12.61
CA VAL A 627 -14.23 15.96 -13.70
C VAL A 627 -13.25 17.13 -13.87
N GLU A 628 -13.71 18.38 -13.67
CA GLU A 628 -12.92 19.57 -13.99
C GLU A 628 -11.81 19.88 -12.96
N PHE A 629 -12.06 19.58 -11.67
CA PHE A 629 -11.17 19.97 -10.56
C PHE A 629 -10.87 18.83 -9.58
N GLY A 630 -11.29 17.60 -9.87
CA GLY A 630 -11.17 16.46 -8.96
C GLY A 630 -11.94 16.70 -7.67
N ASP A 631 -11.31 16.45 -6.52
CA ASP A 631 -11.86 16.68 -5.19
C ASP A 631 -11.90 18.16 -4.76
N GLY A 632 -11.40 19.07 -5.61
CA GLY A 632 -11.33 20.51 -5.37
C GLY A 632 -9.99 21.00 -4.81
N TRP A 633 -9.11 20.09 -4.38
CA TRP A 633 -7.81 20.38 -3.81
C TRP A 633 -6.69 20.00 -4.80
N ASN A 634 -5.90 20.99 -5.25
CA ASN A 634 -4.75 20.82 -6.12
C ASN A 634 -4.98 19.96 -7.40
N ARG A 635 -6.24 19.90 -7.87
CA ARG A 635 -6.72 19.06 -8.99
C ARG A 635 -6.49 17.57 -8.76
N GLU A 636 -6.56 17.09 -7.51
CA GLU A 636 -6.48 15.67 -7.21
C GLU A 636 -7.79 14.95 -7.53
N ASP A 637 -7.74 13.92 -8.38
CA ASP A 637 -8.90 13.06 -8.62
C ASP A 637 -8.61 11.60 -8.23
N PHE A 638 -8.93 11.25 -7.00
CA PHE A 638 -8.79 9.91 -6.43
C PHE A 638 -10.13 9.28 -6.02
N SER A 639 -11.24 10.00 -6.21
CA SER A 639 -12.45 9.61 -5.50
C SER A 639 -13.14 8.41 -6.15
N VAL A 640 -13.59 7.43 -5.36
CA VAL A 640 -14.32 6.26 -5.88
C VAL A 640 -15.73 6.61 -6.40
N ILE A 641 -16.13 7.88 -6.26
CA ILE A 641 -17.37 8.46 -6.77
C ILE A 641 -17.06 9.75 -7.53
N ASN A 642 -17.91 10.10 -8.49
CA ASN A 642 -17.98 11.42 -9.12
C ASN A 642 -19.40 11.98 -8.91
N GLY A 643 -19.52 13.26 -8.54
CA GLY A 643 -20.81 13.92 -8.35
C GLY A 643 -21.34 14.65 -9.60
N ASP A 644 -20.62 14.59 -10.73
CA ASP A 644 -21.20 14.98 -12.03
C ASP A 644 -22.29 13.98 -12.45
N GLU A 645 -23.55 14.31 -12.18
CA GLU A 645 -24.69 13.42 -12.43
C GLU A 645 -25.16 13.39 -13.90
N LYS A 646 -24.79 14.39 -14.71
CA LYS A 646 -25.22 14.54 -16.10
C LYS A 646 -24.09 14.13 -17.03
N GLU A 647 -24.39 13.20 -17.94
CA GLU A 647 -23.46 12.85 -19.01
C GLU A 647 -23.41 13.96 -20.07
N GLU A 648 -22.19 14.34 -20.44
CA GLU A 648 -21.84 15.25 -21.52
C GLU A 648 -20.92 14.48 -22.49
N PRO A 649 -21.45 13.84 -23.55
CA PRO A 649 -20.66 12.96 -24.41
C PRO A 649 -19.38 13.60 -24.95
N GLY A 650 -18.24 12.93 -24.75
CA GLY A 650 -16.91 13.45 -25.08
C GLY A 650 -16.26 14.31 -23.99
N ARG A 651 -16.91 14.50 -22.83
CA ARG A 651 -16.37 15.22 -21.66
C ARG A 651 -16.66 14.52 -20.32
N ILE A 652 -17.90 14.10 -20.10
CA ILE A 652 -18.37 13.45 -18.88
C ILE A 652 -19.22 12.22 -19.25
N MET A 653 -18.70 11.04 -19.00
CA MET A 653 -19.35 9.75 -19.21
C MET A 653 -19.18 8.90 -17.94
N GLN A 654 -20.22 8.21 -17.50
CA GLN A 654 -20.14 7.35 -16.33
C GLN A 654 -19.33 6.07 -16.64
N ASP A 655 -18.85 5.36 -15.60
CA ASP A 655 -18.18 4.07 -15.80
C ASP A 655 -19.14 3.05 -16.42
N TYR A 656 -18.85 2.60 -17.64
CA TYR A 656 -19.69 1.66 -18.36
C TYR A 656 -19.86 0.33 -17.60
N ALA A 657 -18.91 -0.06 -16.74
CA ALA A 657 -19.05 -1.28 -15.94
C ALA A 657 -20.20 -1.18 -14.92
N ASN A 658 -20.58 0.03 -14.54
CA ASN A 658 -21.65 0.37 -13.61
C ASN A 658 -23.02 0.59 -14.31
N GLU A 659 -23.12 0.40 -15.64
CA GLU A 659 -24.35 0.68 -16.44
C GLU A 659 -25.64 0.07 -15.84
N ALA A 660 -25.52 -1.13 -15.25
CA ALA A 660 -26.65 -1.88 -14.71
C ALA A 660 -27.22 -1.29 -13.41
N HIS A 661 -26.45 -0.44 -12.73
CA HIS A 661 -26.79 0.18 -11.45
C HIS A 661 -26.88 1.71 -11.53
N ALA A 662 -26.72 2.31 -12.73
CA ALA A 662 -26.69 3.76 -12.92
C ALA A 662 -27.97 4.51 -12.46
N LYS A 663 -29.10 3.81 -12.31
CA LYS A 663 -30.38 4.34 -11.82
C LYS A 663 -30.60 4.16 -10.32
N ASP A 664 -29.70 3.48 -9.62
CA ASP A 664 -29.78 3.23 -8.19
C ASP A 664 -28.90 4.25 -7.45
N ASP A 665 -29.50 5.03 -6.54
CA ASP A 665 -28.80 6.05 -5.76
C ASP A 665 -27.61 5.47 -4.97
N LEU A 666 -27.63 4.18 -4.63
CA LEU A 666 -26.54 3.50 -3.94
C LEU A 666 -25.29 3.29 -4.81
N PHE A 667 -25.40 3.37 -6.14
CA PHE A 667 -24.28 3.11 -7.06
C PHE A 667 -24.06 4.24 -8.09
N ARG A 668 -25.01 5.18 -8.26
CA ARG A 668 -24.87 6.35 -9.15
C ARG A 668 -23.59 7.14 -8.86
N GLY A 669 -22.88 7.53 -9.93
CA GLY A 669 -21.61 8.25 -9.86
C GLY A 669 -20.39 7.39 -9.47
N GLY A 670 -20.60 6.12 -9.09
CA GLY A 670 -19.53 5.22 -8.67
C GLY A 670 -18.58 4.85 -9.82
N ARG A 671 -17.27 4.89 -9.54
CA ARG A 671 -16.18 4.59 -10.48
C ARG A 671 -15.48 3.30 -10.07
N VAL A 672 -15.26 2.38 -11.02
CA VAL A 672 -14.65 1.05 -10.83
C VAL A 672 -15.25 0.21 -9.68
N LEU A 673 -16.54 0.44 -9.39
CA LEU A 673 -17.28 -0.29 -8.34
C LEU A 673 -17.28 -1.81 -8.58
N ASP A 674 -17.16 -2.26 -9.83
CA ASP A 674 -17.10 -3.69 -10.19
C ASP A 674 -15.81 -4.41 -9.80
N VAL A 675 -14.85 -3.70 -9.20
CA VAL A 675 -13.71 -4.30 -8.50
C VAL A 675 -13.53 -3.77 -7.07
N ILE A 676 -14.17 -2.66 -6.69
CA ILE A 676 -14.18 -2.19 -5.29
C ILE A 676 -15.16 -3.04 -4.46
N ILE A 677 -16.38 -3.27 -4.97
CA ILE A 677 -17.44 -4.00 -4.26
C ILE A 677 -17.23 -5.51 -4.48
N ARG A 678 -16.47 -6.15 -3.60
CA ARG A 678 -16.08 -7.57 -3.73
C ARG A 678 -16.39 -8.39 -2.47
N PRO A 679 -16.55 -9.72 -2.57
CA PRO A 679 -16.79 -10.55 -1.41
C PRO A 679 -15.53 -10.70 -0.55
N TYR A 680 -15.68 -10.69 0.76
CA TYR A 680 -14.59 -10.95 1.70
C TYR A 680 -15.12 -11.47 3.04
N ALA A 681 -14.33 -12.27 3.75
CA ALA A 681 -14.63 -12.69 5.12
C ALA A 681 -14.39 -11.52 6.08
N VAL A 682 -15.43 -11.04 6.76
CA VAL A 682 -15.35 -9.84 7.62
C VAL A 682 -15.04 -10.22 9.06
N LYS A 683 -15.81 -11.17 9.61
CA LYS A 683 -15.66 -11.67 10.98
C LYS A 683 -15.24 -13.14 10.87
N ILE A 684 -14.00 -13.46 11.23
CA ILE A 684 -13.36 -14.74 10.93
C ILE A 684 -13.23 -15.54 12.22
N ALA A 685 -13.86 -16.71 12.27
CA ALA A 685 -13.73 -17.70 13.35
C ALA A 685 -12.37 -18.40 13.29
N GLY A 686 -11.28 -17.64 13.46
CA GLY A 686 -9.95 -18.13 13.15
C GLY A 686 -8.89 -17.06 12.84
N ARG A 687 -7.82 -17.48 12.18
CA ARG A 687 -6.85 -16.60 11.51
C ARG A 687 -6.91 -16.83 10.00
N PRO A 688 -7.01 -15.78 9.16
CA PRO A 688 -6.96 -15.94 7.72
C PRO A 688 -5.64 -16.57 7.25
N LEU A 689 -5.70 -17.33 6.16
CA LEU A 689 -4.55 -17.89 5.44
C LEU A 689 -4.49 -17.39 4.00
N ARG A 690 -5.64 -17.27 3.32
CA ARG A 690 -5.73 -16.81 1.93
C ARG A 690 -7.10 -16.21 1.68
N SER A 691 -7.15 -15.11 0.92
CA SER A 691 -8.36 -14.55 0.31
C SER A 691 -8.04 -14.27 -1.16
N ASP A 692 -8.84 -14.78 -2.09
CA ASP A 692 -8.60 -14.61 -3.52
C ASP A 692 -9.93 -14.52 -4.28
N TRP A 693 -10.08 -13.49 -5.10
CA TRP A 693 -11.31 -13.22 -5.85
C TRP A 693 -11.01 -12.86 -7.30
N ASP A 694 -11.68 -13.53 -8.24
CA ASP A 694 -11.60 -13.22 -9.67
C ASP A 694 -12.85 -12.45 -10.15
N PRO A 695 -12.75 -11.16 -10.52
CA PRO A 695 -13.87 -10.38 -11.03
C PRO A 695 -14.42 -10.90 -12.38
N ARG A 696 -13.64 -11.68 -13.15
CA ARG A 696 -14.11 -12.27 -14.43
C ARG A 696 -15.16 -13.35 -14.16
N THR A 697 -14.81 -14.35 -13.35
CA THR A 697 -15.66 -15.51 -13.07
C THR A 697 -16.58 -15.33 -11.85
N LEU A 698 -16.36 -14.28 -11.05
CA LEU A 698 -16.98 -14.07 -9.73
C LEU A 698 -16.74 -15.24 -8.76
N ARG A 699 -15.62 -15.94 -8.92
CA ARG A 699 -15.15 -16.98 -8.01
C ARG A 699 -14.43 -16.34 -6.83
N TYR A 700 -14.88 -16.66 -5.62
CA TYR A 700 -14.22 -16.30 -4.36
C TYR A 700 -13.66 -17.56 -3.68
N GLU A 701 -12.43 -17.50 -3.20
CA GLU A 701 -11.80 -18.52 -2.37
C GLU A 701 -11.26 -17.91 -1.08
N PHE A 702 -11.57 -18.55 0.05
CA PHE A 702 -11.10 -18.15 1.36
C PHE A 702 -10.61 -19.35 2.16
N GLU A 703 -9.46 -19.22 2.82
CA GLU A 703 -8.91 -20.22 3.73
C GLU A 703 -8.54 -19.58 5.06
N TRP A 704 -8.80 -20.27 6.17
CA TRP A 704 -8.49 -19.82 7.54
C TRP A 704 -8.21 -21.02 8.46
N THR A 705 -7.66 -20.75 9.63
CA THR A 705 -7.44 -21.75 10.69
C THR A 705 -8.21 -21.45 11.96
N SER A 706 -8.75 -22.45 12.63
CA SER A 706 -9.30 -22.32 13.99
C SER A 706 -8.25 -21.76 14.97
N GLN A 707 -8.66 -20.92 15.92
CA GLN A 707 -7.76 -20.36 16.95
C GLN A 707 -7.65 -21.24 18.22
N ASP A 708 -8.31 -22.39 18.24
CA ASP A 708 -8.68 -23.02 19.51
C ASP A 708 -7.63 -23.95 20.13
N ARG A 709 -7.55 -23.87 21.46
CA ARG A 709 -6.97 -24.90 22.34
C ARG A 709 -8.08 -25.89 22.70
N VAL A 710 -7.79 -27.18 22.60
CA VAL A 710 -8.75 -28.27 22.89
C VAL A 710 -9.23 -28.19 24.35
N GLY A 711 -10.53 -27.98 24.58
CA GLY A 711 -11.16 -28.25 25.89
C GLY A 711 -12.33 -27.37 26.36
N GLU A 712 -12.54 -26.17 25.79
CA GLU A 712 -13.55 -25.23 26.31
C GLU A 712 -14.93 -25.34 25.64
N LYS A 713 -16.00 -25.07 26.39
CA LYS A 713 -17.37 -24.94 25.85
C LYS A 713 -17.50 -23.57 25.17
N GLN A 714 -17.64 -23.57 23.84
CA GLN A 714 -17.69 -22.34 23.06
C GLN A 714 -19.10 -21.97 22.62
N SER A 715 -19.32 -20.66 22.42
CA SER A 715 -20.51 -20.15 21.73
C SER A 715 -20.46 -20.47 20.23
N ASP A 716 -21.63 -20.62 19.60
CA ASP A 716 -21.70 -20.83 18.15
C ASP A 716 -21.18 -19.63 17.34
N LYS A 717 -21.25 -18.41 17.88
CA LYS A 717 -20.70 -17.21 17.22
C LYS A 717 -19.19 -17.26 17.07
N ARG A 718 -18.44 -17.68 18.11
CA ARG A 718 -16.97 -17.86 18.04
C ARG A 718 -16.53 -18.79 16.91
N ARG A 719 -17.38 -19.77 16.56
CA ARG A 719 -17.18 -20.77 15.50
C ARG A 719 -17.84 -20.43 14.16
N THR A 720 -18.38 -19.21 14.00
CA THR A 720 -19.08 -18.77 12.79
C THR A 720 -18.35 -17.61 12.12
N THR A 721 -17.77 -17.89 10.96
CA THR A 721 -17.24 -16.88 10.04
C THR A 721 -18.39 -16.21 9.29
N GLU A 722 -18.38 -14.89 9.18
CA GLU A 722 -19.37 -14.09 8.45
C GLU A 722 -18.69 -13.44 7.23
N VAL A 723 -19.19 -13.75 6.04
CA VAL A 723 -18.63 -13.34 4.74
C VAL A 723 -19.59 -12.41 4.04
N PHE A 724 -19.12 -11.23 3.65
CA PHE A 724 -19.88 -10.30 2.82
C PHE A 724 -19.94 -10.83 1.39
N ILE A 725 -21.14 -10.93 0.82
CA ILE A 725 -21.41 -11.40 -0.54
C ILE A 725 -22.22 -10.30 -1.25
N PRO A 726 -21.60 -9.45 -2.08
CA PRO A 726 -22.26 -8.26 -2.60
C PRO A 726 -23.37 -8.57 -3.60
N ARG A 727 -24.58 -8.04 -3.36
CA ARG A 727 -25.72 -8.12 -4.30
C ARG A 727 -25.37 -7.55 -5.68
N TYR A 728 -24.49 -6.54 -5.73
CA TYR A 728 -23.91 -5.96 -6.95
C TYR A 728 -23.29 -7.01 -7.90
N HIS A 729 -22.85 -8.16 -7.39
CA HIS A 729 -22.29 -9.26 -8.18
C HIS A 729 -23.10 -10.55 -8.11
N TYR A 730 -23.77 -10.82 -6.98
CA TYR A 730 -24.34 -12.13 -6.65
C TYR A 730 -25.88 -12.15 -6.58
N ALA A 731 -26.56 -11.16 -7.18
CA ALA A 731 -28.04 -11.10 -7.25
C ALA A 731 -28.67 -12.34 -7.92
N ASP A 732 -28.00 -12.95 -8.92
CA ASP A 732 -28.43 -14.19 -9.59
C ASP A 732 -28.23 -15.47 -8.73
N GLY A 733 -27.79 -15.31 -7.46
CA GLY A 733 -27.56 -16.39 -6.50
C GLY A 733 -26.13 -16.93 -6.47
N ILE A 734 -25.87 -17.85 -5.54
CA ILE A 734 -24.55 -18.42 -5.27
C ILE A 734 -24.54 -19.95 -5.22
N LYS A 735 -23.38 -20.54 -5.48
CA LYS A 735 -23.01 -21.92 -5.19
C LYS A 735 -21.86 -21.91 -4.19
N VAL A 736 -22.03 -22.58 -3.06
CA VAL A 736 -21.03 -22.65 -1.98
C VAL A 736 -20.47 -24.05 -1.88
N LYS A 737 -19.14 -24.16 -1.74
CA LYS A 737 -18.44 -25.41 -1.41
C LYS A 737 -17.59 -25.15 -0.15
N LEU A 738 -17.69 -26.05 0.82
CA LEU A 738 -16.90 -26.02 2.06
C LEU A 738 -16.01 -27.26 2.17
N SER A 739 -14.89 -27.13 2.89
CA SER A 739 -14.10 -28.27 3.40
C SER A 739 -14.84 -29.05 4.49
N ASP A 740 -15.54 -28.34 5.36
CA ASP A 740 -16.15 -28.83 6.59
C ASP A 740 -17.21 -27.84 7.09
N GLY A 741 -18.02 -28.30 8.05
CA GLY A 741 -19.07 -27.48 8.65
C GLY A 741 -20.29 -27.29 7.75
N ASP A 742 -21.11 -26.31 8.12
CA ASP A 742 -22.37 -25.95 7.49
C ASP A 742 -22.40 -24.46 7.13
N TRP A 743 -23.28 -24.06 6.21
CA TRP A 743 -23.47 -22.66 5.84
C TRP A 743 -24.93 -22.28 5.66
N SER A 744 -25.22 -20.99 5.77
CA SER A 744 -26.49 -20.37 5.41
C SER A 744 -26.24 -18.99 4.81
N TYR A 745 -27.02 -18.60 3.80
CA TYR A 745 -26.89 -17.31 3.12
C TYR A 745 -28.16 -16.47 3.29
N ASP A 746 -27.99 -15.24 3.76
CA ASP A 746 -29.02 -14.20 3.78
C ASP A 746 -28.71 -13.18 2.68
N ALA A 747 -29.59 -13.12 1.68
CA ALA A 747 -29.39 -12.29 0.49
C ALA A 747 -29.71 -10.81 0.72
N GLU A 748 -30.58 -10.48 1.68
CA GLU A 748 -30.93 -9.10 2.00
C GLU A 748 -29.86 -8.49 2.93
N LEU A 749 -29.32 -9.28 3.87
CA LEU A 749 -28.14 -8.91 4.65
C LEU A 749 -26.81 -9.04 3.87
N GLN A 750 -26.83 -9.48 2.60
CA GLN A 750 -25.63 -9.73 1.79
C GLN A 750 -24.57 -10.59 2.53
N THR A 751 -25.01 -11.60 3.28
CA THR A 751 -24.18 -12.28 4.28
C THR A 751 -24.26 -13.80 4.19
N LEU A 752 -23.10 -14.43 4.00
CA LEU A 752 -22.89 -15.87 4.10
C LEU A 752 -22.29 -16.20 5.47
N TYR A 753 -23.05 -16.92 6.30
CA TYR A 753 -22.59 -17.48 7.56
C TYR A 753 -21.99 -18.86 7.33
N VAL A 754 -20.78 -19.10 7.79
CA VAL A 754 -20.07 -20.39 7.70
C VAL A 754 -19.67 -20.85 9.09
N ARG A 755 -20.26 -21.95 9.55
CA ARG A 755 -19.95 -22.57 10.86
C ARG A 755 -19.08 -23.80 10.64
N HIS A 756 -17.80 -23.68 10.96
CA HIS A 756 -16.84 -24.77 10.82
C HIS A 756 -17.00 -25.88 11.89
N LYS A 757 -16.37 -27.04 11.65
CA LYS A 757 -16.30 -28.14 12.62
C LYS A 757 -15.17 -27.89 13.62
N ALA A 758 -15.47 -28.07 14.91
CA ALA A 758 -14.53 -27.75 16.00
C ALA A 758 -13.30 -28.68 16.03
N GLU A 759 -13.40 -29.87 15.44
CA GLU A 759 -12.32 -30.84 15.30
C GLU A 759 -11.41 -30.61 14.07
N VAL A 760 -11.74 -29.65 13.21
CA VAL A 760 -10.96 -29.32 11.99
C VAL A 760 -10.13 -28.07 12.24
N TYR A 761 -8.82 -28.12 11.92
CA TYR A 761 -7.93 -26.97 12.13
C TYR A 761 -7.88 -25.99 10.96
N ARG A 762 -7.93 -26.46 9.70
CA ARG A 762 -7.84 -25.62 8.48
C ARG A 762 -9.09 -25.78 7.65
N HIS A 763 -9.69 -24.66 7.28
CA HIS A 763 -10.96 -24.58 6.59
C HIS A 763 -10.78 -23.90 5.23
N ARG A 764 -11.67 -24.23 4.29
CA ARG A 764 -11.74 -23.62 2.97
C ARG A 764 -13.18 -23.39 2.57
N LEU A 765 -13.46 -22.17 2.15
CA LEU A 765 -14.69 -21.73 1.52
C LEU A 765 -14.41 -21.43 0.04
N VAL A 766 -15.35 -21.80 -0.81
CA VAL A 766 -15.40 -21.42 -2.22
C VAL A 766 -16.81 -20.95 -2.54
N VAL A 767 -16.95 -19.75 -3.11
CA VAL A 767 -18.23 -19.21 -3.60
C VAL A 767 -18.12 -18.98 -5.11
N GLU A 768 -19.14 -19.41 -5.86
CA GLU A 768 -19.23 -19.29 -7.32
C GLU A 768 -20.64 -18.85 -7.72
N ILE A 769 -20.78 -18.26 -8.91
CA ILE A 769 -22.11 -18.01 -9.52
C ILE A 769 -22.64 -19.25 -10.26
N PRO A 770 -23.97 -19.38 -10.46
CA PRO A 770 -24.54 -20.55 -11.12
C PRO A 770 -24.09 -20.76 -12.58
N ASN A 771 -23.87 -19.68 -13.35
CA ASN A 771 -23.56 -19.71 -14.77
C ASN A 771 -22.46 -18.69 -15.14
N VAL A 772 -21.21 -19.15 -15.11
CA VAL A 772 -20.03 -18.33 -15.46
C VAL A 772 -20.00 -17.94 -16.94
N GLY A 773 -20.47 -18.80 -17.84
CA GLY A 773 -20.47 -18.52 -19.28
C GLY A 773 -21.35 -17.32 -19.66
N LYS A 774 -22.56 -17.23 -19.08
CA LYS A 774 -23.45 -16.05 -19.19
C LYS A 774 -22.73 -14.77 -18.76
N ARG A 775 -22.14 -14.79 -17.56
CA ARG A 775 -21.42 -13.64 -16.97
C ARG A 775 -20.25 -13.16 -17.84
N LEU A 776 -19.46 -14.09 -18.39
CA LEU A 776 -18.35 -13.74 -19.28
C LEU A 776 -18.83 -13.12 -20.59
N LEU A 777 -19.90 -13.66 -21.20
CA LEU A 777 -20.49 -13.09 -22.41
C LEU A 777 -21.07 -11.69 -22.15
N GLU A 778 -21.84 -11.51 -21.08
CA GLU A 778 -22.40 -10.20 -20.69
C GLU A 778 -21.32 -9.12 -20.49
N ARG A 779 -20.14 -9.49 -19.94
CA ARG A 779 -18.99 -8.58 -19.82
C ARG A 779 -18.47 -8.15 -21.20
N VAL A 780 -18.30 -9.08 -22.14
CA VAL A 780 -17.83 -8.78 -23.50
C VAL A 780 -18.85 -7.95 -24.27
N GLU A 781 -20.14 -8.29 -24.19
CA GLU A 781 -21.22 -7.53 -24.81
C GLU A 781 -21.34 -6.10 -24.25
N ARG A 782 -21.25 -5.94 -22.92
CA ARG A 782 -21.22 -4.63 -22.25
C ARG A 782 -20.05 -3.78 -22.75
N ARG A 783 -18.83 -4.33 -22.75
CA ARG A 783 -17.64 -3.64 -23.27
C ARG A 783 -17.84 -3.21 -24.73
N ARG A 784 -18.40 -4.08 -25.58
CA ARG A 784 -18.70 -3.79 -27.00
C ARG A 784 -19.78 -2.71 -27.20
N ARG A 785 -20.76 -2.59 -26.31
CA ARG A 785 -21.77 -1.51 -26.36
C ARG A 785 -21.15 -0.15 -26.05
N ALA A 786 -20.34 -0.10 -24.98
CA ALA A 786 -19.69 1.12 -24.53
C ALA A 786 -18.54 1.56 -25.44
N VAL A 787 -17.75 0.59 -25.92
CA VAL A 787 -16.56 0.80 -26.75
C VAL A 787 -16.65 -0.13 -27.96
N PRO A 788 -17.32 0.30 -29.04
CA PRO A 788 -17.45 -0.50 -30.26
C PRO A 788 -16.08 -0.93 -30.80
N PRO A 789 -15.86 -2.23 -31.06
CA PRO A 789 -14.55 -2.71 -31.49
C PRO A 789 -14.19 -2.19 -32.87
N GLY A 790 -12.92 -1.79 -33.05
CA GLY A 790 -12.37 -1.44 -34.37
C GLY A 790 -12.19 -2.67 -35.27
N PHE A 791 -11.89 -2.45 -36.55
CA PHE A 791 -11.52 -3.52 -37.48
C PHE A 791 -10.20 -4.20 -37.03
N PRO A 792 -10.07 -5.55 -37.10
CA PRO A 792 -11.05 -6.53 -37.59
C PRO A 792 -12.00 -7.08 -36.50
N LEU A 793 -11.87 -6.69 -35.24
CA LEU A 793 -12.72 -7.17 -34.13
C LEU A 793 -14.21 -6.82 -34.31
N SER A 794 -14.53 -5.77 -35.08
CA SER A 794 -15.88 -5.45 -35.55
C SER A 794 -16.55 -6.56 -36.38
N LEU A 795 -15.78 -7.45 -37.01
CA LEU A 795 -16.30 -8.53 -37.86
C LEU A 795 -16.58 -9.84 -37.11
N VAL A 796 -16.14 -9.98 -35.86
CA VAL A 796 -16.37 -11.18 -35.05
C VAL A 796 -17.50 -10.97 -34.05
N SER A 797 -18.24 -12.03 -33.70
CA SER A 797 -19.33 -11.94 -32.70
C SER A 797 -18.78 -11.84 -31.27
N ALA A 798 -19.61 -11.40 -30.30
CA ALA A 798 -19.21 -11.37 -28.88
C ALA A 798 -18.84 -12.77 -28.35
N ASN A 799 -19.56 -13.82 -28.78
CA ASN A 799 -19.21 -15.22 -28.49
C ASN A 799 -17.86 -15.62 -29.10
N THR A 800 -17.56 -15.15 -30.31
CA THR A 800 -16.28 -15.41 -30.98
C THR A 800 -15.14 -14.68 -30.29
N GLU A 801 -15.33 -13.42 -29.89
CA GLU A 801 -14.35 -12.66 -29.12
C GLU A 801 -14.10 -13.30 -27.75
N LEU A 802 -15.15 -13.73 -27.03
CA LEU A 802 -14.99 -14.47 -25.78
C LEU A 802 -14.23 -15.79 -26.00
N ALA A 803 -14.58 -16.56 -27.03
CA ALA A 803 -13.84 -17.78 -27.36
C ALA A 803 -12.36 -17.50 -27.68
N ILE A 804 -12.04 -16.35 -28.30
CA ILE A 804 -10.67 -15.89 -28.53
C ILE A 804 -10.00 -15.46 -27.21
N GLU A 805 -10.69 -14.75 -26.30
CA GLU A 805 -10.14 -14.35 -24.98
C GLU A 805 -9.88 -15.54 -24.04
N GLU A 806 -10.66 -16.61 -24.15
CA GLU A 806 -10.49 -17.87 -23.39
C GLU A 806 -9.51 -18.84 -24.08
N LEU A 807 -9.23 -18.68 -25.39
CA LEU A 807 -8.13 -19.37 -26.07
C LEU A 807 -6.79 -18.74 -25.64
N ASP A 808 -5.93 -19.55 -25.04
CA ASP A 808 -4.66 -19.11 -24.45
C ASP A 808 -3.84 -18.24 -25.41
N LYS A 809 -3.33 -17.10 -24.92
CA LYS A 809 -2.75 -16.01 -25.71
C LYS A 809 -1.58 -16.45 -26.60
N GLY A 810 -0.92 -17.55 -26.25
CA GLY A 810 0.12 -18.18 -27.08
C GLY A 810 -0.40 -18.65 -28.44
N LEU A 811 -1.64 -19.14 -28.54
CA LEU A 811 -2.22 -19.63 -29.80
C LEU A 811 -2.52 -18.48 -30.77
N ILE A 812 -3.02 -17.36 -30.26
CA ILE A 812 -3.27 -16.15 -31.06
C ILE A 812 -1.95 -15.59 -31.60
N LEU A 813 -0.89 -15.59 -30.79
CA LEU A 813 0.43 -15.15 -31.24
C LEU A 813 0.98 -16.05 -32.36
N VAL A 814 0.78 -17.37 -32.29
CA VAL A 814 1.13 -18.30 -33.37
C VAL A 814 0.31 -18.02 -34.64
N ILE A 815 -1.00 -17.80 -34.52
CA ILE A 815 -1.90 -17.52 -35.66
C ILE A 815 -1.57 -16.18 -36.33
N LEU A 816 -1.26 -15.13 -35.55
CA LEU A 816 -0.91 -13.80 -36.07
C LEU A 816 0.53 -13.71 -36.61
N LEU A 817 1.47 -14.51 -36.09
CA LEU A 817 2.84 -14.56 -36.60
C LEU A 817 2.99 -15.44 -37.84
N LEU A 818 2.11 -16.41 -38.09
CA LEU A 818 2.18 -17.28 -39.27
C LEU A 818 2.30 -16.52 -40.61
N PRO A 819 1.51 -15.47 -40.90
CA PRO A 819 1.67 -14.65 -42.10
C PRO A 819 3.00 -13.86 -42.13
N ALA A 820 3.44 -13.32 -40.98
CA ALA A 820 4.67 -12.55 -40.88
C ALA A 820 5.92 -13.43 -41.04
N ILE A 821 5.90 -14.65 -40.49
CA ILE A 821 6.92 -15.67 -40.65
C ILE A 821 6.94 -16.18 -42.10
N ALA A 822 5.79 -16.38 -42.74
CA ALA A 822 5.72 -16.73 -44.16
C ALA A 822 6.32 -15.63 -45.06
N ALA A 823 6.02 -14.36 -44.79
CA ALA A 823 6.61 -13.23 -45.49
C ALA A 823 8.12 -13.11 -45.26
N ALA A 824 8.58 -13.25 -44.02
CA ALA A 824 10.01 -13.26 -43.68
C ALA A 824 10.75 -14.43 -44.34
N LEU A 825 10.17 -15.63 -44.38
CA LEU A 825 10.74 -16.79 -45.09
C LEU A 825 10.78 -16.60 -46.61
N ALA A 826 9.78 -15.93 -47.20
CA ALA A 826 9.80 -15.58 -48.63
C ALA A 826 10.93 -14.58 -48.96
N ILE A 827 11.13 -13.56 -48.12
CA ILE A 827 12.22 -12.59 -48.24
C ILE A 827 13.59 -13.28 -48.03
N PHE A 828 13.69 -14.18 -47.05
CA PHE A 828 14.92 -14.93 -46.77
C PHE A 828 15.25 -15.93 -47.90
N ALA A 829 14.25 -16.55 -48.53
CA ALA A 829 14.40 -17.40 -49.70
C ALA A 829 14.86 -16.61 -50.94
N GLN A 830 14.38 -15.38 -51.14
CA GLN A 830 14.89 -14.48 -52.18
C GLN A 830 16.34 -14.03 -51.88
N SER A 831 16.68 -13.74 -50.62
CA SER A 831 18.04 -13.37 -50.21
C SER A 831 19.05 -14.52 -50.37
N LEU A 832 18.63 -15.78 -50.21
CA LEU A 832 19.51 -16.95 -50.31
C LEU A 832 19.94 -17.29 -51.74
N GLN A 833 19.29 -16.74 -52.78
CA GLN A 833 19.72 -16.93 -54.17
C GLN A 833 20.83 -15.96 -54.61
N THR A 834 21.15 -14.90 -53.85
CA THR A 834 21.98 -13.78 -54.33
C THR A 834 23.33 -13.60 -53.60
N THR A 835 23.67 -14.45 -52.62
CA THR A 835 24.92 -14.26 -51.82
C THR A 835 25.68 -15.56 -51.59
N ASN A 836 25.95 -16.29 -52.68
CA ASN A 836 26.82 -17.47 -52.67
C ASN A 836 28.20 -17.16 -53.27
N GLN A 837 28.90 -16.14 -52.74
CA GLN A 837 30.33 -15.90 -53.00
C GLN A 837 30.94 -14.91 -51.99
N ILE A 838 32.24 -15.11 -51.70
CA ILE A 838 33.21 -14.25 -50.99
C ILE A 838 33.43 -14.50 -49.48
N ALA A 839 34.73 -14.67 -49.16
CA ALA A 839 35.43 -14.55 -47.86
C ALA A 839 35.37 -15.69 -46.81
N GLN A 840 36.18 -16.73 -47.06
CA GLN A 840 36.89 -17.45 -46.00
C GLN A 840 38.04 -16.59 -45.38
N ARG A 841 38.58 -17.07 -44.24
CA ARG A 841 39.84 -16.70 -43.53
C ARG A 841 39.69 -15.73 -42.35
N SER A 842 40.42 -15.82 -41.23
CA SER A 842 41.24 -16.90 -40.63
C SER A 842 41.71 -16.47 -39.23
N VAL A 843 41.56 -17.28 -38.16
CA VAL A 843 42.40 -17.20 -36.94
C VAL A 843 42.61 -18.61 -36.35
N ILE A 844 43.82 -18.88 -35.85
CA ILE A 844 44.29 -20.18 -35.33
C ILE A 844 44.39 -20.17 -33.79
N TYR A 845 44.22 -21.36 -33.19
CA TYR A 845 44.55 -21.78 -31.81
C TYR A 845 45.62 -20.93 -31.06
N THR A 846 45.51 -20.69 -29.74
CA THR A 846 45.83 -21.72 -28.71
C THR A 846 45.40 -21.30 -27.29
N VAL A 847 45.04 -22.28 -26.46
CA VAL A 847 44.69 -22.15 -25.03
C VAL A 847 45.93 -22.02 -24.13
N LYS A 848 45.95 -21.06 -23.20
CA LYS A 848 46.43 -21.27 -21.82
C LYS A 848 46.07 -20.13 -20.86
N ASN A 849 45.68 -20.53 -19.65
CA ASN A 849 45.70 -19.80 -18.38
C ASN A 849 45.26 -18.31 -18.36
N LYS A 850 44.01 -18.09 -17.94
CA LYS A 850 43.70 -17.02 -16.98
C LYS A 850 42.88 -17.62 -15.85
N ALA A 851 43.31 -17.41 -14.60
CA ALA A 851 42.46 -17.68 -13.45
C ALA A 851 41.23 -16.77 -13.55
N MET A 852 40.04 -17.34 -13.36
CA MET A 852 38.81 -16.57 -13.37
C MET A 852 38.69 -15.80 -12.06
N ASP A 853 38.59 -14.47 -12.16
CA ASP A 853 38.23 -13.61 -11.05
C ASP A 853 36.80 -13.96 -10.62
N TYR A 854 36.60 -14.33 -9.35
CA TYR A 854 35.31 -14.70 -8.79
C TYR A 854 34.71 -13.54 -7.98
N SER A 855 34.44 -12.43 -8.65
CA SER A 855 33.85 -11.21 -8.07
C SER A 855 32.46 -10.84 -8.61
N ASP A 856 32.07 -11.31 -9.81
CA ASP A 856 30.83 -10.89 -10.50
C ASP A 856 29.85 -12.06 -10.78
N ALA A 857 29.31 -12.73 -9.74
CA ALA A 857 28.33 -13.82 -9.95
C ALA A 857 27.40 -14.12 -8.75
N GLU A 858 26.54 -13.18 -8.35
CA GLU A 858 25.52 -13.45 -7.31
C GLU A 858 24.29 -14.27 -7.79
N ASP A 859 24.04 -14.38 -9.10
CA ASP A 859 22.89 -15.12 -9.67
C ASP A 859 23.28 -16.50 -10.28
N LYS A 860 23.98 -17.36 -9.52
CA LYS A 860 24.27 -18.75 -9.96
C LYS A 860 24.01 -19.77 -8.85
N ARG A 861 22.98 -20.60 -8.99
CA ARG A 861 22.65 -21.69 -8.05
C ARG A 861 23.61 -22.89 -8.15
N LEU A 862 24.92 -22.68 -8.38
CA LEU A 862 25.92 -23.74 -8.54
C LEU A 862 26.74 -23.90 -7.26
N PHE A 863 26.80 -25.12 -6.71
CA PHE A 863 27.63 -25.44 -5.55
C PHE A 863 28.93 -26.14 -5.97
N ASP A 864 30.06 -25.52 -5.64
CA ASP A 864 31.36 -26.16 -5.62
C ASP A 864 31.98 -26.01 -4.22
N PRO A 865 32.09 -27.09 -3.43
CA PRO A 865 32.58 -26.99 -2.06
C PRO A 865 34.01 -26.49 -1.98
N ARG A 866 34.83 -26.61 -3.04
CA ARG A 866 36.25 -26.19 -3.06
C ARG A 866 36.44 -24.66 -3.01
N ILE A 867 35.40 -23.90 -3.36
CA ILE A 867 35.43 -22.43 -3.40
C ILE A 867 34.36 -21.80 -2.50
N SER A 868 33.31 -22.55 -2.16
CA SER A 868 32.25 -22.09 -1.25
C SER A 868 32.77 -22.05 0.19
N MET A 869 33.03 -20.86 0.74
CA MET A 869 33.12 -20.72 2.20
C MET A 869 31.73 -20.99 2.82
N PRO A 870 31.59 -21.71 3.94
CA PRO A 870 32.62 -22.24 4.86
C PRO A 870 33.08 -23.70 4.60
N TYR A 871 32.82 -24.26 3.42
CA TYR A 871 33.02 -25.69 3.11
C TYR A 871 34.41 -26.04 2.55
N ARG A 872 35.09 -25.08 1.92
CA ARG A 872 36.37 -25.28 1.20
C ARG A 872 37.50 -25.90 2.01
N ASP A 873 37.50 -25.66 3.32
CA ASP A 873 38.55 -26.07 4.25
C ASP A 873 38.23 -27.43 4.91
N VAL A 874 37.11 -28.06 4.55
CA VAL A 874 36.70 -29.40 5.02
C VAL A 874 37.12 -30.47 4.00
N PRO A 875 37.85 -31.54 4.39
CA PRO A 875 38.23 -32.61 3.48
C PRO A 875 37.01 -33.25 2.80
N ARG A 876 37.10 -33.53 1.48
CA ARG A 876 35.97 -34.06 0.68
C ARG A 876 35.37 -35.37 1.23
N SER A 877 36.17 -36.19 1.92
CA SER A 877 35.75 -37.42 2.60
C SER A 877 35.01 -37.20 3.93
N GLN A 878 35.03 -35.99 4.48
CA GLN A 878 34.36 -35.59 5.73
C GLN A 878 33.23 -34.58 5.48
N LEU A 879 33.31 -33.84 4.37
CA LEU A 879 32.37 -32.79 3.94
C LEU A 879 30.90 -33.18 4.03
N VAL A 880 30.57 -34.46 3.86
CA VAL A 880 29.20 -34.96 3.85
C VAL A 880 29.01 -35.98 4.98
N VAL A 881 28.02 -35.74 5.85
CA VAL A 881 27.74 -36.56 7.04
C VAL A 881 26.24 -36.89 7.14
N TYR A 882 25.91 -38.11 7.58
CA TYR A 882 24.52 -38.49 7.81
C TYR A 882 24.06 -38.11 9.23
N ASP A 883 22.92 -37.43 9.34
CA ASP A 883 22.24 -37.13 10.59
C ASP A 883 21.19 -38.24 10.87
N PRO A 884 21.47 -39.20 11.78
CA PRO A 884 20.57 -40.32 12.04
C PRO A 884 19.28 -39.88 12.77
N THR A 885 19.27 -38.71 13.42
CA THR A 885 18.10 -38.20 14.15
C THR A 885 17.07 -37.63 13.17
N LYS A 886 17.54 -36.81 12.24
CA LYS A 886 16.69 -36.19 11.21
C LYS A 886 16.47 -37.11 10.01
N GLN A 887 17.31 -38.14 9.86
CA GLN A 887 17.35 -39.10 8.76
C GLN A 887 17.68 -38.43 7.42
N ILE A 888 18.61 -37.47 7.42
CA ILE A 888 19.04 -36.73 6.23
C ILE A 888 20.56 -36.60 6.20
N THR A 889 21.10 -36.47 5.01
CA THR A 889 22.51 -36.13 4.80
C THR A 889 22.70 -34.61 4.90
N ARG A 890 23.78 -34.17 5.54
CA ARG A 890 24.15 -32.77 5.80
C ARG A 890 25.59 -32.50 5.36
N LEU A 891 25.93 -31.23 5.22
CA LEU A 891 27.31 -30.79 5.06
C LEU A 891 28.00 -30.57 6.43
N GLN A 892 29.31 -30.74 6.45
CA GLN A 892 30.20 -30.22 7.48
C GLN A 892 30.86 -28.93 7.00
N MET A 893 31.09 -28.00 7.92
CA MET A 893 31.71 -26.70 7.67
C MET A 893 32.83 -26.41 8.66
N TYR A 894 33.79 -25.58 8.24
CA TYR A 894 34.87 -25.09 9.09
C TYR A 894 34.52 -23.70 9.63
N ILE A 895 34.57 -23.53 10.95
CA ILE A 895 34.41 -22.23 11.61
C ILE A 895 35.81 -21.71 11.98
N PRO A 896 36.22 -20.50 11.54
CA PRO A 896 37.53 -19.95 11.87
C PRO A 896 37.74 -19.81 13.39
N GLY A 897 38.69 -20.58 13.94
CA GLY A 897 38.99 -20.62 15.37
C GLY A 897 38.34 -21.78 16.14
N GLU A 898 37.50 -22.60 15.50
CA GLU A 898 36.91 -23.80 16.08
C GLU A 898 37.28 -25.08 15.28
N VAL A 899 36.64 -26.20 15.62
CA VAL A 899 36.73 -27.49 14.90
C VAL A 899 35.76 -27.54 13.72
N VAL A 900 35.89 -28.58 12.87
CA VAL A 900 34.88 -28.89 11.84
C VAL A 900 33.56 -29.29 12.53
N VAL A 901 32.47 -28.65 12.15
CA VAL A 901 31.12 -28.88 12.72
C VAL A 901 30.09 -29.18 11.63
N VAL A 902 28.96 -29.78 12.00
CA VAL A 902 27.84 -30.03 11.08
C VAL A 902 27.07 -28.74 10.83
N ASP A 903 26.86 -28.37 9.56
CA ASP A 903 25.91 -27.32 9.21
C ASP A 903 24.47 -27.82 9.43
N ARG A 904 23.88 -27.39 10.55
CA ARG A 904 22.50 -27.71 10.97
C ARG A 904 21.44 -27.12 10.05
N GLY A 905 21.80 -26.13 9.22
CA GLY A 905 20.95 -25.55 8.18
C GLY A 905 20.95 -26.31 6.86
N SER A 906 21.93 -27.19 6.63
CA SER A 906 22.10 -27.90 5.35
C SER A 906 21.30 -29.20 5.23
N CYS A 907 20.92 -29.55 3.99
CA CYS A 907 20.57 -30.90 3.55
C CYS A 907 21.19 -31.18 2.17
N VAL A 908 21.75 -32.37 1.97
CA VAL A 908 22.21 -32.87 0.66
C VAL A 908 21.24 -33.94 0.19
N VAL A 909 20.73 -33.79 -1.04
CA VAL A 909 19.83 -34.77 -1.68
C VAL A 909 20.47 -35.24 -2.98
N TYR A 910 20.76 -36.52 -3.06
CA TYR A 910 21.36 -37.17 -4.22
C TYR A 910 20.25 -37.65 -5.16
N ILE A 911 20.23 -37.19 -6.40
CA ILE A 911 19.27 -37.65 -7.42
C ILE A 911 19.99 -38.44 -8.50
N SER A 912 19.32 -39.48 -9.01
CA SER A 912 19.84 -40.30 -10.11
C SER A 912 18.70 -40.89 -10.94
N SER A 913 19.05 -41.50 -12.07
CA SER A 913 18.12 -42.25 -12.92
C SER A 913 18.74 -43.57 -13.38
N ALA A 914 17.89 -44.51 -13.80
CA ALA A 914 18.31 -45.70 -14.52
C ALA A 914 17.35 -45.95 -15.69
N CYS A 915 17.89 -46.39 -16.84
CA CYS A 915 17.12 -46.67 -18.05
C CYS A 915 17.66 -47.93 -18.75
N ARG A 916 16.77 -48.83 -19.18
CA ARG A 916 17.11 -50.02 -19.97
C ARG A 916 16.45 -49.94 -21.34
N ASN A 917 17.07 -50.61 -22.33
CA ASN A 917 16.65 -50.61 -23.74
C ASN A 917 16.50 -49.20 -24.35
N THR A 918 17.34 -48.24 -23.92
CA THR A 918 17.30 -46.83 -24.33
C THR A 918 17.22 -46.68 -25.85
N GLY A 919 16.21 -45.97 -26.34
CA GLY A 919 15.97 -45.75 -27.77
C GLY A 919 15.15 -46.85 -28.47
N GLN A 920 14.71 -47.90 -27.76
CA GLN A 920 13.76 -48.89 -28.26
C GLN A 920 12.34 -48.64 -27.72
N PRO A 921 11.27 -49.13 -28.39
CA PRO A 921 9.90 -49.07 -27.86
C PRO A 921 9.71 -49.78 -26.51
N SER A 922 10.62 -50.69 -26.15
CA SER A 922 10.66 -51.42 -24.88
C SER A 922 11.48 -50.71 -23.79
N ALA A 923 11.84 -49.43 -23.99
CA ALA A 923 12.56 -48.65 -23.01
C ALA A 923 11.75 -48.49 -21.72
N LYS A 924 12.39 -48.75 -20.58
CA LYS A 924 11.86 -48.45 -19.24
C LYS A 924 12.87 -47.59 -18.50
N ALA A 925 12.41 -46.56 -17.82
CA ALA A 925 13.22 -45.66 -17.01
C ALA A 925 12.68 -45.52 -15.58
N SER A 926 13.54 -45.12 -14.67
CA SER A 926 13.27 -44.99 -13.23
C SER A 926 14.11 -43.88 -12.62
N TRP A 927 13.70 -43.38 -11.47
CA TRP A 927 14.31 -42.25 -10.78
C TRP A 927 14.53 -42.54 -9.30
N SER A 928 15.46 -41.82 -8.68
CA SER A 928 15.70 -41.87 -7.23
C SER A 928 16.03 -40.49 -6.65
N ALA A 929 15.71 -40.34 -5.36
CA ALA A 929 16.10 -39.24 -4.48
C ALA A 929 16.55 -39.84 -3.14
N TYR A 930 17.85 -39.75 -2.86
CA TYR A 930 18.55 -40.39 -1.75
C TYR A 930 19.08 -39.34 -0.77
N LEU A 931 18.70 -39.51 0.50
CA LEU A 931 19.03 -38.63 1.64
C LEU A 931 19.82 -39.37 2.72
N GLY A 932 20.37 -40.56 2.42
CA GLY A 932 21.30 -41.29 3.28
C GLY A 932 20.86 -42.70 3.69
N PRO A 933 21.75 -43.45 4.38
CA PRO A 933 21.55 -44.88 4.63
C PRO A 933 20.30 -45.17 5.47
N GLY A 934 19.40 -46.00 4.93
CA GLY A 934 18.16 -46.37 5.60
C GLY A 934 17.15 -45.24 5.80
N SER A 935 17.39 -44.04 5.27
CA SER A 935 16.51 -42.89 5.48
C SER A 935 15.08 -43.14 5.04
N ARG A 936 14.12 -42.89 5.95
CA ARG A 936 12.67 -42.84 5.68
C ARG A 936 12.27 -41.84 4.59
N HIS A 937 13.16 -40.90 4.24
CA HIS A 937 12.93 -39.87 3.23
C HIS A 937 13.40 -40.28 1.84
N ASN A 938 14.17 -41.38 1.72
CA ASN A 938 14.56 -41.95 0.43
C ASN A 938 13.33 -42.29 -0.41
N ARG A 939 13.33 -41.90 -1.69
CA ARG A 939 12.27 -42.21 -2.65
C ARG A 939 12.88 -42.69 -3.96
N CYS A 940 12.20 -43.64 -4.60
CA CYS A 940 12.47 -44.04 -5.97
C CYS A 940 11.20 -44.61 -6.58
N GLY A 941 11.18 -44.72 -7.90
CA GLY A 941 10.07 -45.34 -8.61
C GLY A 941 10.31 -45.42 -10.11
N PRO A 942 9.47 -46.17 -10.82
CA PRO A 942 9.44 -46.12 -12.28
C PRO A 942 9.02 -44.74 -12.76
N LEU A 943 9.50 -44.35 -13.94
CA LEU A 943 8.99 -43.20 -14.67
C LEU A 943 7.63 -43.57 -15.29
N HIS A 944 6.64 -42.69 -15.19
CA HIS A 944 5.29 -42.95 -15.69
C HIS A 944 5.31 -43.35 -17.18
N PRO A 945 4.59 -44.40 -17.63
CA PRO A 945 4.70 -44.92 -19.00
C PRO A 945 4.48 -43.87 -20.10
N ASP A 946 3.54 -42.94 -19.89
CA ASP A 946 3.22 -41.87 -20.85
C ASP A 946 4.32 -40.79 -20.99
N LEU A 947 5.34 -40.81 -20.12
CA LEU A 947 6.49 -39.92 -20.20
C LEU A 947 7.60 -40.56 -21.04
N PRO A 948 8.40 -39.76 -21.78
CA PRO A 948 9.55 -40.26 -22.52
C PRO A 948 10.48 -41.11 -21.65
N GLN A 949 10.60 -42.40 -21.96
CA GLN A 949 11.40 -43.37 -21.20
C GLN A 949 12.89 -43.18 -21.50
N THR A 950 13.46 -42.09 -20.98
CA THR A 950 14.88 -41.74 -21.09
C THR A 950 15.47 -41.44 -19.71
N SER A 951 16.78 -41.63 -19.56
CA SER A 951 17.51 -41.19 -18.36
C SER A 951 17.30 -39.69 -18.10
N SER A 952 17.39 -38.84 -19.12
CA SER A 952 17.20 -37.39 -18.99
C SER A 952 15.84 -37.00 -18.41
N ARG A 953 14.74 -37.63 -18.86
CA ARG A 953 13.40 -37.32 -18.33
C ARG A 953 13.18 -37.95 -16.95
N ALA A 954 13.72 -39.14 -16.71
CA ALA A 954 13.65 -39.78 -15.40
C ALA A 954 14.42 -38.99 -14.34
N GLU A 955 15.57 -38.43 -14.66
CA GLU A 955 16.35 -37.61 -13.74
C GLU A 955 15.66 -36.28 -13.40
N ILE A 956 14.99 -35.65 -14.39
CA ILE A 956 14.11 -34.50 -14.17
C ILE A 956 12.93 -34.86 -13.24
N GLU A 957 12.41 -36.10 -13.33
CA GLU A 957 11.43 -36.60 -12.35
C GLU A 957 12.06 -36.74 -10.97
N GLY A 958 13.28 -37.31 -10.88
CA GLY A 958 14.04 -37.43 -9.63
C GLY A 958 14.22 -36.08 -8.93
N LEU A 959 14.55 -35.02 -9.67
CA LEU A 959 14.59 -33.65 -9.15
C LEU A 959 13.22 -33.19 -8.66
N SER A 960 12.17 -33.30 -9.47
CA SER A 960 10.79 -32.92 -9.10
C SER A 960 10.34 -33.59 -7.78
N ARG A 961 10.69 -34.87 -7.60
CA ARG A 961 10.36 -35.67 -6.42
C ARG A 961 11.28 -35.39 -5.22
N ALA A 962 12.53 -35.03 -5.46
CA ALA A 962 13.41 -34.52 -4.41
C ALA A 962 12.85 -33.22 -3.79
N LEU A 963 12.25 -32.33 -4.58
CA LEU A 963 11.60 -31.13 -4.05
C LEU A 963 10.36 -31.45 -3.20
N ASP A 964 9.55 -32.45 -3.59
CA ASP A 964 8.43 -32.95 -2.77
C ASP A 964 8.93 -33.41 -1.39
N VAL A 965 10.04 -34.17 -1.35
CA VAL A 965 10.66 -34.66 -0.11
C VAL A 965 11.24 -33.50 0.72
N VAL A 966 11.94 -32.55 0.10
CA VAL A 966 12.52 -31.38 0.79
C VAL A 966 11.41 -30.51 1.41
N ARG A 967 10.29 -30.27 0.71
CA ARG A 967 9.14 -29.53 1.26
C ARG A 967 8.58 -30.24 2.50
N ALA A 968 8.40 -31.56 2.42
CA ALA A 968 7.91 -32.37 3.53
C ALA A 968 8.86 -32.39 4.76
N ILE A 969 10.17 -32.23 4.54
CA ILE A 969 11.17 -32.06 5.61
C ILE A 969 11.09 -30.65 6.21
N ARG A 970 11.10 -29.60 5.38
CA ARG A 970 11.03 -28.18 5.79
C ARG A 970 9.81 -27.89 6.66
N LEU A 971 8.64 -28.46 6.33
CA LEU A 971 7.41 -28.35 7.13
C LEU A 971 7.52 -28.93 8.55
N ARG A 972 8.53 -29.79 8.81
CA ARG A 972 8.80 -30.41 10.13
C ARG A 972 10.09 -29.91 10.77
N ASP A 973 10.95 -29.23 10.01
CA ASP A 973 12.26 -28.77 10.45
C ASP A 973 12.56 -27.36 9.92
N GLN A 974 12.08 -26.36 10.66
CA GLN A 974 12.27 -24.94 10.32
C GLN A 974 13.73 -24.47 10.43
N THR A 975 14.67 -25.31 10.90
CA THR A 975 16.11 -24.99 10.83
C THR A 975 16.71 -25.29 9.46
N LEU A 976 16.06 -26.07 8.59
CA LEU A 976 16.55 -26.33 7.24
C LEU A 976 16.46 -25.06 6.39
N SER A 977 17.61 -24.53 5.96
CA SER A 977 17.72 -23.27 5.20
C SER A 977 18.55 -23.39 3.91
N ALA A 978 19.38 -24.42 3.76
CA ALA A 978 20.20 -24.64 2.58
C ALA A 978 20.07 -26.08 2.06
N VAL A 979 19.75 -26.24 0.77
CA VAL A 979 19.55 -27.53 0.11
C VAL A 979 20.51 -27.65 -1.06
N LYS A 980 21.29 -28.74 -1.08
CA LYS A 980 22.25 -29.04 -2.15
C LYS A 980 21.79 -30.29 -2.90
N ILE A 981 21.35 -30.11 -4.14
CA ILE A 981 20.94 -31.19 -5.03
C ILE A 981 22.19 -31.75 -5.71
N ALA A 982 22.60 -32.95 -5.32
CA ALA A 982 23.75 -33.65 -5.89
C ALA A 982 23.31 -34.55 -7.05
N THR A 983 23.99 -34.47 -8.19
CA THR A 983 23.69 -35.25 -9.41
C THR A 983 24.96 -35.46 -10.23
N ASP A 984 25.09 -36.62 -10.89
CA ASP A 984 26.14 -36.91 -11.87
C ASP A 984 25.84 -36.37 -13.28
N SER A 985 24.68 -35.72 -13.46
CA SER A 985 24.29 -35.03 -14.69
C SER A 985 24.68 -33.56 -14.67
N GLU A 986 25.85 -33.27 -15.24
CA GLU A 986 26.32 -31.90 -15.45
C GLU A 986 25.31 -31.06 -16.26
N PHE A 987 24.55 -31.70 -17.17
CA PHE A 987 23.48 -31.03 -17.92
C PHE A 987 22.37 -30.51 -17.01
N LEU A 988 21.80 -31.37 -16.14
CA LEU A 988 20.72 -30.96 -15.24
C LEU A 988 21.20 -29.94 -14.20
N ALA A 989 22.36 -30.19 -13.61
CA ALA A 989 22.98 -29.27 -12.65
C ALA A 989 23.17 -27.87 -13.26
N ARG A 990 23.75 -27.78 -14.47
CA ARG A 990 23.92 -26.50 -15.17
C ARG A 990 22.61 -25.87 -15.63
N ALA A 991 21.68 -26.65 -16.16
CA ALA A 991 20.39 -26.13 -16.64
C ALA A 991 19.62 -25.43 -15.52
N MET A 992 19.63 -26.00 -14.31
CA MET A 992 18.95 -25.40 -13.16
C MET A 992 19.80 -24.34 -12.43
N ALA A 993 21.13 -24.41 -12.52
CA ALA A 993 22.04 -23.46 -11.88
C ALA A 993 22.30 -22.16 -12.66
N LEU A 994 22.18 -22.23 -13.99
CA LEU A 994 22.47 -21.15 -14.95
C LEU A 994 21.23 -20.82 -15.80
N TRP A 995 20.06 -20.86 -15.17
CA TRP A 995 18.77 -20.68 -15.84
C TRP A 995 18.69 -19.32 -16.54
N THR A 996 18.19 -19.30 -17.79
CA THR A 996 17.91 -18.05 -18.53
C THR A 996 16.51 -18.07 -19.12
N GLU A 997 15.87 -16.91 -19.19
CA GLU A 997 14.49 -16.75 -19.66
C GLU A 997 14.35 -16.71 -21.19
N ASP A 998 15.43 -16.95 -21.94
CA ASP A 998 15.55 -16.78 -23.40
C ASP A 998 14.81 -17.85 -24.24
N GLY A 999 13.60 -18.24 -23.83
CA GLY A 999 12.74 -19.20 -24.56
C GLY A 999 13.28 -20.63 -24.62
N GLY A 1000 14.30 -20.96 -23.82
CA GLY A 1000 14.87 -22.29 -23.75
C GLY A 1000 15.71 -22.67 -24.95
N VAL A 1001 16.49 -21.74 -25.50
CA VAL A 1001 17.43 -21.97 -26.60
C VAL A 1001 18.87 -21.89 -26.06
N ASN A 1002 19.69 -22.90 -26.34
CA ASN A 1002 21.09 -22.91 -25.93
C ASN A 1002 21.98 -22.01 -26.82
N SER A 1003 23.23 -21.80 -26.41
CA SER A 1003 24.24 -21.00 -27.13
C SER A 1003 24.61 -21.50 -28.54
N LYS A 1004 24.00 -22.58 -29.02
CA LYS A 1004 24.11 -23.11 -30.40
C LYS A 1004 22.79 -23.01 -31.17
N GLY A 1005 21.82 -22.22 -30.71
CA GLY A 1005 20.53 -22.03 -31.36
C GLY A 1005 19.57 -23.22 -31.27
N LYS A 1006 19.83 -24.22 -30.40
CA LYS A 1006 19.00 -25.42 -30.27
C LYS A 1006 18.14 -25.38 -29.00
N ARG A 1007 16.88 -25.80 -29.12
CA ARG A 1007 15.94 -25.89 -27.99
C ARG A 1007 16.46 -26.88 -26.93
N VAL A 1008 16.38 -26.49 -25.67
CA VAL A 1008 16.73 -27.31 -24.50
C VAL A 1008 15.69 -28.43 -24.34
N ALA A 1009 16.15 -29.67 -24.16
CA ALA A 1009 15.28 -30.82 -23.99
C ALA A 1009 14.45 -30.68 -22.70
N HIS A 1010 13.16 -30.98 -22.78
CA HIS A 1010 12.21 -30.89 -21.65
C HIS A 1010 12.13 -29.50 -20.98
N PHE A 1011 12.48 -28.41 -21.68
CA PHE A 1011 12.54 -27.05 -21.13
C PHE A 1011 11.30 -26.63 -20.33
N GLU A 1012 10.09 -26.96 -20.80
CA GLU A 1012 8.85 -26.60 -20.11
C GLU A 1012 8.70 -27.30 -18.74
N THR A 1013 9.15 -28.56 -18.62
CA THR A 1013 9.18 -29.26 -17.33
C THR A 1013 10.28 -28.69 -16.42
N LEU A 1014 11.43 -28.32 -16.98
CA LEU A 1014 12.49 -27.64 -16.21
C LEU A 1014 12.03 -26.26 -15.72
N ARG A 1015 11.26 -25.52 -16.53
CA ARG A 1015 10.66 -24.22 -16.18
C ARG A 1015 9.70 -24.34 -15.00
N GLN A 1016 8.80 -25.33 -15.03
CA GLN A 1016 7.89 -25.62 -13.92
C GLN A 1016 8.64 -26.02 -12.63
N ILE A 1017 9.75 -26.75 -12.74
CA ILE A 1017 10.61 -27.08 -11.61
C ILE A 1017 11.36 -25.82 -11.11
N HIS A 1018 11.77 -24.92 -11.99
CA HIS A 1018 12.40 -23.65 -11.63
C HIS A 1018 11.42 -22.73 -10.88
N GLU A 1019 10.18 -22.60 -11.36
CA GLU A 1019 9.12 -21.86 -10.67
C GLU A 1019 8.86 -22.41 -9.26
N ARG A 1020 8.89 -23.75 -9.09
CA ARG A 1020 8.78 -24.39 -7.77
C ARG A 1020 9.99 -24.14 -6.87
N LEU A 1021 11.21 -24.09 -7.42
CA LEU A 1021 12.41 -23.70 -6.69
C LEU A 1021 12.32 -22.25 -6.23
N ASP A 1022 11.81 -21.34 -7.07
CA ASP A 1022 11.56 -19.94 -6.72
C ASP A 1022 10.46 -19.81 -5.66
N GLU A 1023 9.36 -20.57 -5.74
CA GLU A 1023 8.33 -20.62 -4.70
C GLU A 1023 8.92 -21.08 -3.35
N MET A 1024 9.76 -22.12 -3.35
CA MET A 1024 10.40 -22.63 -2.13
C MET A 1024 11.56 -21.75 -1.63
N THR A 1025 12.12 -20.88 -2.47
CA THR A 1025 13.17 -19.91 -2.07
C THR A 1025 12.55 -18.59 -1.57
N TYR A 1026 11.59 -18.04 -2.32
CA TYR A 1026 11.08 -16.65 -2.20
C TYR A 1026 9.57 -16.54 -1.90
N GLY A 1027 8.83 -17.65 -1.87
CA GLY A 1027 7.40 -17.68 -1.58
C GLY A 1027 7.06 -17.64 -0.08
N GLU A 1028 5.78 -17.85 0.24
CA GLU A 1028 5.24 -17.70 1.61
C GLU A 1028 5.74 -18.77 2.59
N GLU A 1029 6.04 -19.99 2.12
CA GLU A 1029 6.72 -21.05 2.88
C GLU A 1029 8.26 -21.03 2.69
N GLY A 1030 8.81 -19.92 2.18
CA GLY A 1030 10.17 -19.84 1.63
C GLY A 1030 11.33 -19.85 2.64
N GLY A 1031 12.48 -19.34 2.17
CA GLY A 1031 13.73 -19.31 2.93
C GLY A 1031 14.61 -20.56 2.78
N LEU A 1032 14.46 -21.31 1.69
CA LEU A 1032 15.38 -22.37 1.29
C LEU A 1032 16.32 -21.91 0.16
N ASP A 1033 17.61 -21.83 0.41
CA ASP A 1033 18.65 -21.67 -0.61
C ASP A 1033 18.90 -23.02 -1.32
N PHE A 1034 18.52 -23.13 -2.59
CA PHE A 1034 18.83 -24.30 -3.43
C PHE A 1034 20.06 -24.05 -4.31
N CYS A 1035 21.05 -24.93 -4.20
CA CYS A 1035 22.12 -25.04 -5.20
C CYS A 1035 22.24 -26.46 -5.76
N PHE A 1036 22.78 -26.56 -6.98
CA PHE A 1036 23.06 -27.80 -7.67
C PHE A 1036 24.55 -28.13 -7.61
N TRP A 1037 24.86 -29.36 -7.26
CA TRP A 1037 26.21 -29.89 -7.09
C TRP A 1037 26.44 -30.99 -8.12
N ALA A 1038 27.22 -30.68 -9.16
CA ALA A 1038 27.70 -31.70 -10.09
C ALA A 1038 28.78 -32.56 -9.37
N ILE A 1039 28.50 -33.85 -9.22
CA ILE A 1039 29.37 -34.85 -8.56
C ILE A 1039 29.79 -35.92 -9.56
N SER A 1040 30.77 -36.76 -9.19
CA SER A 1040 31.12 -37.92 -10.03
C SER A 1040 30.10 -39.06 -9.84
N ARG A 1041 30.04 -40.00 -10.78
CA ARG A 1041 29.15 -41.16 -10.70
C ARG A 1041 29.50 -42.06 -9.52
N GLU A 1042 30.78 -42.17 -9.18
CA GLU A 1042 31.28 -42.88 -8.01
C GLU A 1042 30.72 -42.29 -6.71
N GLU A 1043 30.53 -40.97 -6.65
CA GLU A 1043 29.91 -40.27 -5.51
C GLU A 1043 28.38 -40.42 -5.49
N ASN A 1044 27.74 -40.76 -6.61
CA ASN A 1044 26.28 -40.92 -6.74
C ASN A 1044 25.81 -42.40 -6.67
N MET A 1045 26.72 -43.35 -6.43
CA MET A 1045 26.47 -44.80 -6.51
C MET A 1045 25.23 -45.31 -5.75
N GLU A 1046 24.92 -44.77 -4.58
CA GLU A 1046 23.76 -45.24 -3.80
C GLU A 1046 22.42 -44.77 -4.37
N ALA A 1047 22.36 -43.57 -4.95
CA ALA A 1047 21.20 -43.10 -5.69
C ALA A 1047 21.04 -43.92 -6.99
N GLU A 1048 22.14 -44.22 -7.70
CA GLU A 1048 22.12 -45.05 -8.91
C GLU A 1048 21.63 -46.48 -8.61
N LYS A 1049 22.14 -47.13 -7.56
CA LYS A 1049 21.65 -48.46 -7.10
C LYS A 1049 20.16 -48.42 -6.77
N MET A 1050 19.69 -47.34 -6.18
CA MET A 1050 18.28 -47.17 -5.81
C MET A 1050 17.37 -46.99 -7.03
N ALA A 1051 17.81 -46.25 -8.05
CA ALA A 1051 17.10 -46.16 -9.33
C ALA A 1051 17.07 -47.53 -10.03
N ASN A 1052 18.21 -48.19 -10.19
CA ASN A 1052 18.28 -49.54 -10.80
C ASN A 1052 17.38 -50.55 -10.08
N ARG A 1053 17.31 -50.53 -8.74
CA ARG A 1053 16.38 -51.39 -7.98
C ARG A 1053 14.91 -51.11 -8.30
N ALA A 1054 14.53 -49.84 -8.44
CA ALA A 1054 13.16 -49.49 -8.84
C ALA A 1054 12.84 -49.95 -10.28
N LEU A 1055 13.85 -49.99 -11.16
CA LEU A 1055 13.74 -50.50 -12.52
C LEU A 1055 13.67 -52.04 -12.58
N ASP A 1056 14.41 -52.75 -11.73
CA ASP A 1056 14.38 -54.20 -11.60
C ASP A 1056 13.07 -54.74 -10.99
N GLN A 1057 12.28 -53.86 -10.37
CA GLN A 1057 10.95 -54.15 -9.83
C GLN A 1057 9.79 -53.88 -10.83
N GLN A 1058 10.11 -53.53 -12.08
CA GLN A 1058 9.17 -53.04 -13.10
C GLN A 1058 9.09 -53.93 -14.36
#